data_AF-A0A8T1U9B7-F1
#
_entry.id   AF-A0A8T1U9B7-F1
#
_cell.length_a   1.000
_cell.length_b   1.000
_cell.length_c   1.000
_cell.angle_alpha   90.00
_cell.angle_beta   90.00
_cell.angle_gamma   90.00
#
_symmetry.space_group_name_H-M   'P 1'
#
loop_
_entity.id
_entity.type
_entity.pdbx_description
1 polymer ?
#
loop_
_entity_poly.entity_id
_entity_poly.type
_entity_poly.pdbx_seq_one_letter_code
_entity_poly.pdbx_strand_id
1 'polypeptide(L)'
;MTKKARANSTLSLAKAVAGRRWLLLLMPLLVVYGLLIMTTTDEGGYEVSEGPRSVLRRHQSFVDGTQHPKSPFYQRGENFDLGVKRDRGVVTCIHNGVVAMGVSLIRELRCLGNQELVQVYHCGSELSEQSKKLLFSIDDRLELVDVCGDLVEQGVLEQEMANKFRNWWIKPLAMYHTDVRHVMLMDVDDISIKDPATLRDLKPYKTTGTTFFYDRVHSNCYEHVNGKDGDEHYLKKLFASFDYDRFNVTGGNSPSQHVLESFAYTGKTCHEMDSSLVLVDKERAGQIVMEIMLWFITEERFRFRYSFGDKETFWLAFEMAHVPYAFSPWGVSGVSSTPNRDMELHPNTLCGSILHYLPVDDRDPEMLYVNGKALLDPYPEGLKEVPKARWNNMFNVLPTHMTPRLPRTVLSKFGDEENIYSECLIGLGSTPLPELFTANFSLLPMVKHALIVGASAGIGLAVAHKVAPMVDKLTLCSRRCPPDLVASIQAKNPSLEVVYERLDVSLLHEVRKFTTRHKDTKFDWIVLTAGILSLNGRTETKEGLDVKMSTHYYGRFMLVHDLLAGLHRPGVRVLNVLGAGRGGAPQLDDLDLKKKYSIKHCADATTLYSDLMAQALSEHAPNASFMHIYPGFVNTGIFNRFPWYVRLPFKVFAVVAAHSPERCAEYLVATLTKPEFATGWKLLGERGEPLPKTKYHTDKLKNMVWKHTLKTIDTVMINQ
;
A
#
# COMPACT_ATOMS: atom_id res chain seq x y z
N MET A 1 25.54 -52.71 41.57
CA MET A 1 26.36 -51.93 42.51
C MET A 1 26.86 -50.67 41.83
N THR A 2 26.44 -49.54 42.38
CA THR A 2 26.76 -48.13 42.10
C THR A 2 28.15 -47.82 41.56
N LYS A 3 28.25 -46.91 40.57
CA LYS A 3 29.31 -45.88 40.55
C LYS A 3 28.76 -44.52 40.16
N LYS A 4 29.28 -43.55 40.90
CA LYS A 4 28.75 -42.21 41.22
C LYS A 4 28.99 -41.18 40.12
N ALA A 5 28.18 -40.14 40.23
CA ALA A 5 28.14 -38.93 39.44
C ALA A 5 29.18 -37.87 39.83
N ARG A 6 29.25 -36.88 38.92
CA ARG A 6 29.48 -35.44 39.09
C ARG A 6 30.91 -34.88 39.15
N ALA A 7 31.24 -34.25 38.01
CA ALA A 7 31.43 -32.82 37.80
C ALA A 7 32.83 -32.19 37.95
N ASN A 8 33.18 -31.53 36.84
CA ASN A 8 33.91 -30.26 36.70
C ASN A 8 35.43 -30.29 36.87
N SER A 9 36.09 -30.57 35.75
CA SER A 9 37.38 -29.99 35.39
C SER A 9 37.26 -29.38 33.99
N THR A 10 37.80 -28.18 33.80
CA THR A 10 38.49 -27.76 32.56
C THR A 10 39.08 -26.37 32.77
N LEU A 11 40.21 -26.37 33.45
CA LEU A 11 41.26 -25.38 33.21
C LEU A 11 42.27 -26.02 32.25
N SER A 12 42.91 -25.20 31.44
CA SER A 12 44.09 -25.50 30.60
C SER A 12 43.86 -26.26 29.30
N LEU A 13 43.81 -25.50 28.20
CA LEU A 13 44.81 -25.69 27.14
C LEU A 13 45.18 -24.34 26.52
N ALA A 14 46.35 -23.85 26.88
CA ALA A 14 47.04 -22.74 26.23
C ALA A 14 47.74 -23.25 24.96
N LYS A 15 47.56 -22.55 23.82
CA LYS A 15 48.61 -22.10 22.86
C LYS A 15 48.00 -21.79 21.48
N ALA A 16 48.56 -20.76 20.84
CA ALA A 16 48.17 -20.08 19.59
C ALA A 16 46.97 -19.14 19.80
N VAL A 17 47.06 -17.81 19.65
CA VAL A 17 47.76 -17.01 18.64
C VAL A 17 48.14 -15.67 19.28
N ALA A 18 49.44 -15.41 19.45
CA ALA A 18 49.97 -14.10 19.75
C ALA A 18 50.34 -13.43 18.41
N GLY A 19 49.60 -12.38 18.03
CA GLY A 19 49.90 -11.60 16.84
C GLY A 19 48.67 -11.01 16.18
N ARG A 20 48.15 -9.92 16.76
CA ARG A 20 47.32 -8.85 16.15
C ARG A 20 46.53 -8.13 17.26
N ARG A 21 47.21 -7.25 18.00
CA ARG A 21 46.57 -6.35 18.99
C ARG A 21 46.95 -4.88 18.83
N TRP A 22 47.51 -4.49 17.68
CA TRP A 22 47.98 -3.12 17.41
C TRP A 22 47.19 -2.37 16.33
N LEU A 23 46.08 -2.92 15.84
CA LEU A 23 45.27 -2.33 14.75
C LEU A 23 43.87 -1.83 15.18
N LEU A 24 43.52 -1.92 16.47
CA LEU A 24 42.20 -1.50 16.99
C LEU A 24 42.26 -0.25 17.89
N LEU A 25 43.41 0.40 18.02
CA LEU A 25 43.60 1.61 18.83
C LEU A 25 43.80 2.90 18.00
N LEU A 26 43.73 2.83 16.67
CA LEU A 26 43.99 3.97 15.76
C LEU A 26 42.75 4.55 15.06
N MET A 27 41.55 3.98 15.26
CA MET A 27 40.33 4.53 14.66
C MET A 27 39.72 5.78 15.33
N PRO A 28 39.95 6.09 16.63
CA PRO A 28 39.40 7.33 17.20
C PRO A 28 40.21 8.60 16.88
N LEU A 29 41.44 8.48 16.36
CA LEU A 29 42.33 9.63 16.13
C LEU A 29 42.21 10.26 14.73
N LEU A 30 41.66 9.53 13.74
CA LEU A 30 41.43 10.05 12.39
C LEU A 30 40.17 10.92 12.27
N VAL A 31 39.21 10.76 13.19
CA VAL A 31 37.97 11.57 13.21
C VAL A 31 38.18 12.93 13.88
N VAL A 32 39.16 13.05 14.78
CA VAL A 32 39.48 14.31 15.47
C VAL A 32 40.42 15.20 14.63
N TYR A 33 41.24 14.62 13.73
CA TYR A 33 42.12 15.39 12.83
C TYR A 33 41.38 15.98 11.61
N GLY A 34 40.24 15.39 11.22
CA GLY A 34 39.38 15.92 10.14
C GLY A 34 38.51 17.11 10.54
N LEU A 35 38.35 17.37 11.84
CA LEU A 35 37.53 18.46 12.38
C LEU A 35 38.32 19.71 12.79
N LEU A 36 39.65 19.73 12.60
CA LEU A 36 40.52 20.85 12.99
C LEU A 36 41.20 21.59 11.81
N ILE A 37 40.87 21.27 10.55
CA ILE A 37 41.44 21.93 9.34
C ILE A 37 40.39 22.83 8.63
N MET A 38 39.35 23.29 9.33
CA MET A 38 38.36 24.26 8.78
C MET A 38 38.20 25.51 9.64
N THR A 39 39.17 25.81 10.50
CA THR A 39 39.24 27.09 11.22
C THR A 39 40.62 27.68 11.07
N THR A 40 40.80 28.56 10.08
CA THR A 40 41.56 29.83 10.11
C THR A 40 41.89 30.31 8.69
N THR A 41 41.80 31.63 8.48
CA THR A 41 42.02 32.44 7.26
C THR A 41 40.83 32.37 6.28
N ASP A 42 40.12 33.45 5.92
CA ASP A 42 40.54 34.83 5.68
C ASP A 42 39.58 35.89 6.27
N GLU A 43 40.18 36.95 6.80
CA GLU A 43 39.55 38.25 6.97
C GLU A 43 39.37 38.90 5.58
N GLY A 44 38.12 39.13 5.20
CA GLY A 44 37.78 39.92 4.02
C GLY A 44 36.48 40.68 4.29
N GLY A 45 36.61 41.97 4.61
CA GLY A 45 35.47 42.86 4.75
C GLY A 45 34.69 42.93 3.44
N TYR A 46 33.37 42.72 3.52
CA TYR A 46 32.46 42.97 2.41
C TYR A 46 31.68 44.25 2.68
N GLU A 47 31.92 45.24 1.82
CA GLU A 47 31.06 46.40 1.65
C GLU A 47 29.63 45.94 1.31
N VAL A 48 28.67 46.57 1.98
CA VAL A 48 27.24 46.42 1.71
C VAL A 48 26.96 47.00 0.31
N SER A 49 26.87 46.14 -0.70
CA SER A 49 26.33 46.55 -1.99
C SER A 49 24.81 46.60 -1.90
N GLU A 50 24.24 47.78 -2.13
CA GLU A 50 22.80 48.02 -2.27
C GLU A 50 22.16 46.95 -3.16
N GLY A 51 21.19 46.22 -2.61
CA GLY A 51 20.46 45.18 -3.32
C GLY A 51 19.68 45.75 -4.52
N PRO A 52 19.44 44.96 -5.57
CA PRO A 52 18.72 45.42 -6.74
C PRO A 52 17.26 45.72 -6.38
N ARG A 53 16.86 46.95 -6.74
CA ARG A 53 15.51 47.50 -6.73
C ARG A 53 14.46 46.50 -7.22
N SER A 54 13.42 46.32 -6.40
CA SER A 54 12.07 45.86 -6.72
C SER A 54 11.80 45.45 -8.17
N VAL A 55 11.89 44.14 -8.43
CA VAL A 55 11.22 43.54 -9.59
C VAL A 55 9.73 43.44 -9.24
N LEU A 56 9.03 44.56 -9.39
CA LEU A 56 7.57 44.66 -9.39
C LEU A 56 7.01 43.71 -10.45
N ARG A 57 6.52 42.53 -10.03
CA ARG A 57 5.83 41.62 -10.94
C ARG A 57 4.39 42.08 -11.12
N ARG A 58 3.99 42.19 -12.40
CA ARG A 58 2.61 42.39 -12.87
C ARG A 58 1.64 41.51 -12.08
N HIS A 59 0.49 42.07 -11.70
CA HIS A 59 -0.71 41.33 -11.35
C HIS A 59 -0.84 40.08 -12.25
N GLN A 60 -0.62 38.89 -11.68
CA GLN A 60 -1.12 37.66 -12.29
C GLN A 60 -2.64 37.75 -12.19
N SER A 61 -3.26 38.30 -13.22
CA SER A 61 -4.71 38.36 -13.31
C SER A 61 -5.20 36.93 -13.48
N PHE A 62 -5.74 36.32 -12.43
CA PHE A 62 -6.33 34.96 -12.44
C PHE A 62 -7.68 34.94 -13.17
N VAL A 63 -7.74 35.57 -14.35
CA VAL A 63 -8.96 35.73 -15.16
C VAL A 63 -9.23 34.44 -15.92
N ASP A 64 -10.50 34.04 -15.98
CA ASP A 64 -10.97 32.90 -16.79
C ASP A 64 -10.46 33.08 -18.25
N GLY A 65 -9.64 32.14 -18.73
CA GLY A 65 -9.02 32.19 -20.07
C GLY A 65 -7.54 32.61 -20.13
N THR A 66 -6.80 32.64 -19.02
CA THR A 66 -5.33 32.76 -19.07
C THR A 66 -4.72 31.63 -19.91
N GLN A 67 -4.04 32.01 -21.01
CA GLN A 67 -3.30 31.05 -21.82
C GLN A 67 -2.18 30.45 -20.96
N HIS A 68 -2.05 29.13 -21.06
CA HIS A 68 -0.96 28.39 -20.43
C HIS A 68 0.41 29.04 -20.66
N PRO A 69 1.30 29.07 -19.65
CA PRO A 69 2.67 29.52 -19.83
C PRO A 69 3.33 28.73 -20.97
N LYS A 70 3.82 29.43 -22.00
CA LYS A 70 4.70 28.83 -23.01
C LYS A 70 6.13 28.88 -22.47
N SER A 71 6.43 27.99 -21.54
CA SER A 71 7.75 27.87 -20.91
C SER A 71 8.26 26.43 -21.06
N PRO A 72 9.56 26.22 -21.33
CA PRO A 72 10.15 24.88 -21.44
C PRO A 72 10.11 24.10 -20.11
N PHE A 73 9.89 24.79 -19.00
CA PHE A 73 9.78 24.18 -17.67
C PHE A 73 8.41 23.59 -17.38
N TYR A 74 7.42 23.85 -18.24
CA TYR A 74 6.10 23.23 -18.19
C TYR A 74 6.00 22.12 -19.24
N GLN A 75 5.77 20.88 -18.80
CA GLN A 75 5.71 19.70 -19.68
C GLN A 75 4.36 18.99 -19.56
N ARG A 76 3.83 18.50 -20.68
CA ARG A 76 2.53 17.84 -20.74
C ARG A 76 2.59 16.59 -21.61
N GLY A 77 1.69 15.64 -21.34
CA GLY A 77 1.51 14.47 -22.18
C GLY A 77 0.91 14.82 -23.55
N GLU A 78 1.07 13.93 -24.53
CA GLU A 78 0.54 14.11 -25.89
C GLU A 78 -1.00 14.21 -25.91
N ASN A 79 -1.67 13.54 -24.97
CA ASN A 79 -3.13 13.49 -24.85
C ASN A 79 -3.68 14.52 -23.84
N PHE A 80 -2.93 15.55 -23.49
CA PHE A 80 -3.35 16.49 -22.44
C PHE A 80 -4.68 17.18 -22.78
N ASP A 81 -5.61 17.18 -21.83
CA ASP A 81 -6.91 17.85 -21.95
C ASP A 81 -6.75 19.37 -21.89
N LEU A 82 -6.75 20.01 -23.06
CA LEU A 82 -6.66 21.46 -23.21
C LEU A 82 -7.88 22.21 -22.68
N GLY A 83 -8.98 21.52 -22.35
CA GLY A 83 -10.18 22.11 -21.76
C GLY A 83 -10.11 22.26 -20.23
N VAL A 84 -9.09 21.71 -19.56
CA VAL A 84 -8.96 21.80 -18.11
C VAL A 84 -8.75 23.24 -17.66
N LYS A 85 -9.54 23.69 -16.68
CA LYS A 85 -9.38 25.01 -16.09
C LYS A 85 -8.18 25.06 -15.16
N ARG A 86 -7.60 26.25 -15.01
CA ARG A 86 -6.45 26.53 -14.12
C ARG A 86 -6.83 27.33 -12.87
N ASP A 87 -8.10 27.67 -12.69
CA ASP A 87 -8.55 28.39 -11.49
C ASP A 87 -8.39 27.54 -10.23
N ARG A 88 -8.51 26.21 -10.36
CA ARG A 88 -8.36 25.22 -9.29
C ARG A 88 -7.41 24.12 -9.72
N GLY A 89 -6.59 23.66 -8.79
CA GLY A 89 -5.68 22.55 -9.05
C GLY A 89 -5.08 21.98 -7.79
N VAL A 90 -4.66 20.73 -7.92
CA VAL A 90 -3.85 20.01 -6.93
C VAL A 90 -2.38 20.18 -7.30
N VAL A 91 -1.56 20.58 -6.33
CA VAL A 91 -0.12 20.73 -6.47
C VAL A 91 0.55 19.68 -5.60
N THR A 92 1.43 18.86 -6.18
CA THR A 92 2.21 17.88 -5.43
C THR A 92 3.66 17.89 -5.91
N CYS A 93 4.58 17.41 -5.08
CA CYS A 93 6.01 17.44 -5.37
C CYS A 93 6.56 16.02 -5.45
N ILE A 94 7.12 15.63 -6.60
CA ILE A 94 7.53 14.23 -6.87
C ILE A 94 9.00 14.19 -7.31
N HIS A 95 9.76 13.27 -6.73
CA HIS A 95 11.07 12.84 -7.22
C HIS A 95 11.04 11.33 -7.50
N ASN A 96 12.07 10.80 -8.18
CA ASN A 96 12.12 9.39 -8.60
C ASN A 96 11.83 8.36 -7.50
N GLY A 97 12.16 8.65 -6.24
CA GLY A 97 11.97 7.72 -5.11
C GLY A 97 10.51 7.58 -4.66
N VAL A 98 9.63 8.51 -5.02
CA VAL A 98 8.22 8.56 -4.58
C VAL A 98 7.23 8.55 -5.74
N VAL A 99 7.69 8.29 -6.97
CA VAL A 99 6.83 8.25 -8.17
C VAL A 99 5.68 7.27 -8.03
N ALA A 100 5.91 6.10 -7.43
CA ALA A 100 4.87 5.10 -7.22
C ALA A 100 3.73 5.63 -6.31
N MET A 101 4.08 6.36 -5.24
CA MET A 101 3.08 6.97 -4.36
C MET A 101 2.35 8.12 -5.05
N GLY A 102 3.07 8.97 -5.77
CA GLY A 102 2.45 10.04 -6.57
C GLY A 102 1.47 9.51 -7.63
N VAL A 103 1.83 8.43 -8.34
CA VAL A 103 0.91 7.72 -9.25
C VAL A 103 -0.33 7.21 -8.52
N SER A 104 -0.16 6.69 -7.31
CA SER A 104 -1.28 6.22 -6.48
C SER A 104 -2.21 7.37 -6.11
N LEU A 105 -1.68 8.48 -5.57
CA LEU A 105 -2.45 9.68 -5.20
C LEU A 105 -3.25 10.22 -6.38
N ILE A 106 -2.61 10.39 -7.55
CA ILE A 106 -3.27 10.94 -8.74
C ILE A 106 -4.45 10.07 -9.16
N ARG A 107 -4.26 8.74 -9.18
CA ARG A 107 -5.34 7.80 -9.53
C ARG A 107 -6.44 7.78 -8.48
N GLU A 108 -6.09 7.87 -7.20
CA GLU A 108 -7.04 7.97 -6.10
C GLU A 108 -7.94 9.19 -6.25
N LEU A 109 -7.36 10.37 -6.50
CA LEU A 109 -8.11 11.60 -6.76
C LEU A 109 -9.10 11.42 -7.92
N ARG A 110 -8.68 10.79 -9.03
CA ARG A 110 -9.60 10.51 -10.15
C ARG A 110 -10.70 9.52 -9.79
N CYS A 111 -10.40 8.47 -9.01
CA CYS A 111 -11.39 7.53 -8.50
C CYS A 111 -12.42 8.19 -7.58
N LEU A 112 -12.01 9.20 -6.81
CA LEU A 112 -12.89 10.02 -5.98
C LEU A 112 -13.72 11.04 -6.78
N GLY A 113 -13.51 11.12 -8.09
CA GLY A 113 -14.24 12.02 -8.98
C GLY A 113 -13.58 13.39 -9.17
N ASN A 114 -12.39 13.62 -8.61
CA ASN A 114 -11.68 14.87 -8.80
C ASN A 114 -11.27 15.06 -10.26
N GLN A 115 -11.64 16.18 -10.85
CA GLN A 115 -11.44 16.50 -12.26
C GLN A 115 -10.47 17.67 -12.49
N GLU A 116 -9.85 18.18 -11.42
CA GLU A 116 -9.01 19.38 -11.46
C GLU A 116 -7.62 19.09 -12.07
N LEU A 117 -6.97 20.16 -12.52
CA LEU A 117 -5.58 20.14 -12.96
C LEU A 117 -4.69 19.60 -11.83
N VAL A 118 -3.77 18.69 -12.15
CA VAL A 118 -2.70 18.29 -11.24
C VAL A 118 -1.37 18.85 -11.74
N GLN A 119 -0.69 19.66 -10.94
CA GLN A 119 0.68 20.06 -11.20
C GLN A 119 1.65 19.27 -10.33
N VAL A 120 2.63 18.64 -10.95
CA VAL A 120 3.71 17.92 -10.29
C VAL A 120 4.97 18.75 -10.38
N TYR A 121 5.43 19.23 -9.22
CA TYR A 121 6.62 20.04 -9.08
C TYR A 121 7.85 19.18 -8.80
N HIS A 122 8.97 19.55 -9.41
CA HIS A 122 10.29 18.96 -9.19
C HIS A 122 11.40 20.00 -9.42
N CYS A 123 12.64 19.68 -9.06
CA CYS A 123 13.80 20.55 -9.31
C CYS A 123 14.85 19.88 -10.18
N GLY A 124 15.01 20.36 -11.41
CA GLY A 124 16.00 19.85 -12.37
C GLY A 124 15.82 18.36 -12.65
N SER A 125 16.89 17.58 -12.48
CA SER A 125 16.95 16.17 -12.87
C SER A 125 16.37 15.17 -11.83
N GLU A 126 15.56 15.62 -10.87
CA GLU A 126 14.96 14.76 -9.84
C GLU A 126 13.95 13.73 -10.41
N LEU A 127 13.39 14.01 -11.58
CA LEU A 127 12.53 13.11 -12.33
C LEU A 127 13.21 12.62 -13.59
N SER A 128 13.34 11.28 -13.71
CA SER A 128 13.84 10.63 -14.91
C SER A 128 12.81 10.69 -16.05
N GLU A 129 13.27 10.61 -17.30
CA GLU A 129 12.38 10.54 -18.46
C GLU A 129 11.39 9.36 -18.40
N GLN A 130 11.78 8.25 -17.77
CA GLN A 130 10.88 7.11 -17.56
C GLN A 130 9.76 7.45 -16.57
N SER A 131 10.09 8.13 -15.47
CA SER A 131 9.13 8.60 -14.47
C SER A 131 8.15 9.61 -15.06
N LYS A 132 8.65 10.56 -15.85
CA LYS A 132 7.82 11.54 -16.57
C LYS A 132 6.83 10.86 -17.51
N LYS A 133 7.30 9.91 -18.33
CA LYS A 133 6.44 9.12 -19.24
C LYS A 133 5.36 8.35 -18.48
N LEU A 134 5.70 7.76 -17.33
CA LEU A 134 4.72 7.08 -16.49
C LEU A 134 3.64 8.05 -15.98
N LEU A 135 4.04 9.20 -15.45
CA LEU A 135 3.10 10.21 -14.94
C LEU A 135 2.17 10.73 -16.05
N PHE A 136 2.68 10.99 -17.26
CA PHE A 136 1.84 11.38 -18.39
C PHE A 136 0.95 10.25 -18.92
N SER A 137 1.28 8.99 -18.66
CA SER A 137 0.47 7.84 -19.12
C SER A 137 -0.75 7.56 -18.26
N ILE A 138 -0.79 8.08 -17.02
CA ILE A 138 -1.85 7.77 -16.04
C ILE A 138 -2.96 8.82 -15.97
N ASP A 139 -2.71 10.04 -16.44
CA ASP A 139 -3.63 11.17 -16.32
C ASP A 139 -3.43 12.18 -17.46
N ASP A 140 -4.51 12.55 -18.14
CA ASP A 140 -4.53 13.53 -19.22
C ASP A 140 -4.66 14.98 -18.72
N ARG A 141 -4.76 15.19 -17.40
CA ARG A 141 -4.88 16.51 -16.75
C ARG A 141 -3.70 16.82 -15.84
N LEU A 142 -2.55 16.19 -16.12
CA LEU A 142 -1.32 16.33 -15.36
C LEU A 142 -0.28 17.18 -16.09
N GLU A 143 0.36 18.07 -15.34
CA GLU A 143 1.39 18.99 -15.81
C GLU A 143 2.70 18.87 -14.99
N LEU A 144 3.78 18.58 -15.72
CA LEU A 144 5.20 18.66 -15.36
C LEU A 144 5.66 20.08 -15.03
N VAL A 145 6.20 20.41 -13.84
CA VAL A 145 6.82 21.74 -13.58
C VAL A 145 8.21 21.64 -12.95
N ASP A 146 9.23 22.09 -13.68
CA ASP A 146 10.59 22.31 -13.14
C ASP A 146 10.73 23.72 -12.54
N VAL A 147 10.31 23.86 -11.29
CA VAL A 147 10.25 25.15 -10.61
C VAL A 147 11.63 25.76 -10.37
N CYS A 148 12.63 24.93 -10.11
CA CYS A 148 13.99 25.42 -9.89
C CYS A 148 14.57 26.00 -11.18
N GLY A 149 14.40 25.30 -12.31
CA GLY A 149 14.82 25.80 -13.61
C GLY A 149 14.14 27.11 -13.98
N ASP A 150 12.81 27.18 -13.82
CA ASP A 150 12.03 28.36 -14.19
C ASP A 150 12.37 29.57 -13.32
N LEU A 151 12.50 29.41 -12.00
CA LEU A 151 12.87 30.52 -11.11
C LEU A 151 14.31 31.01 -11.30
N VAL A 152 15.22 30.14 -11.75
CA VAL A 152 16.58 30.55 -12.16
C VAL A 152 16.54 31.32 -13.47
N GLU A 153 15.81 30.86 -14.49
CA GLU A 153 15.66 31.59 -15.76
C GLU A 153 15.00 32.97 -15.54
N GLN A 154 14.07 33.06 -14.61
CA GLN A 154 13.40 34.31 -14.24
C GLN A 154 14.25 35.25 -13.38
N GLY A 155 15.43 34.82 -12.91
CA GLY A 155 16.31 35.60 -12.04
C GLY A 155 15.78 35.78 -10.62
N VAL A 156 14.82 34.96 -10.19
CA VAL A 156 14.27 34.96 -8.82
C VAL A 156 15.18 34.19 -7.87
N LEU A 157 15.78 33.10 -8.35
CA LEU A 157 16.74 32.29 -7.59
C LEU A 157 18.08 32.22 -8.33
N GLU A 158 19.17 32.22 -7.57
CA GLU A 158 20.46 31.79 -8.08
C GLU A 158 20.52 30.26 -8.16
N GLN A 159 21.33 29.73 -9.08
CA GLN A 159 21.48 28.29 -9.26
C GLN A 159 21.92 27.56 -7.98
N GLU A 160 22.79 28.19 -7.17
CA GLU A 160 23.23 27.62 -5.89
C GLU A 160 22.06 27.49 -4.90
N MET A 161 21.21 28.52 -4.81
CA MET A 161 20.03 28.51 -3.96
C MET A 161 19.00 27.49 -4.45
N ALA A 162 18.75 27.41 -5.77
CA ALA A 162 17.84 26.44 -6.36
C ALA A 162 18.23 24.99 -6.02
N ASN A 163 19.52 24.66 -5.99
CA ASN A 163 20.00 23.33 -5.61
C ASN A 163 19.66 22.94 -4.16
N LYS A 164 19.34 23.91 -3.28
CA LYS A 164 18.94 23.69 -1.89
C LYS A 164 17.46 23.32 -1.73
N PHE A 165 16.68 23.24 -2.82
CA PHE A 165 15.26 22.89 -2.81
C PHE A 165 14.94 21.43 -3.20
N ARG A 166 15.95 20.57 -3.37
CA ARG A 166 15.76 19.11 -3.57
C ARG A 166 15.40 18.39 -2.27
N ASN A 167 14.35 18.86 -1.60
CA ASN A 167 13.86 18.40 -0.30
C ASN A 167 12.44 18.99 -0.06
N TRP A 168 11.89 18.80 1.15
CA TRP A 168 10.53 19.22 1.50
C TRP A 168 10.22 20.71 1.31
N TRP A 169 11.24 21.58 1.32
CA TRP A 169 11.05 23.02 1.09
C TRP A 169 10.60 23.39 -0.32
N ILE A 170 10.62 22.45 -1.28
CA ILE A 170 10.02 22.66 -2.60
C ILE A 170 8.52 22.94 -2.52
N LYS A 171 7.82 22.50 -1.47
CA LYS A 171 6.37 22.70 -1.31
C LYS A 171 5.98 24.18 -1.22
N PRO A 172 6.52 25.00 -0.28
CA PRO A 172 6.32 26.45 -0.31
C PRO A 172 6.79 27.10 -1.61
N LEU A 173 7.88 26.60 -2.21
CA LEU A 173 8.37 27.12 -3.49
C LEU A 173 7.35 26.89 -4.63
N ALA A 174 6.70 25.73 -4.64
CA ALA A 174 5.62 25.40 -5.56
C ALA A 174 4.38 26.26 -5.32
N MET A 175 4.00 26.50 -4.06
CA MET A 175 2.91 27.41 -3.68
C MET A 175 3.19 28.84 -4.15
N TYR A 176 4.41 29.33 -3.95
CA TYR A 176 4.87 30.63 -4.45
C TYR A 176 4.77 30.71 -5.98
N HIS A 177 5.28 29.68 -6.67
CA HIS A 177 5.46 29.67 -8.12
C HIS A 177 4.16 29.46 -8.92
N THR A 178 3.28 28.56 -8.47
CA THR A 178 2.14 28.10 -9.28
C THR A 178 1.24 29.24 -9.75
N ASP A 179 0.78 29.11 -10.99
CA ASP A 179 -0.19 30.00 -11.61
C ASP A 179 -1.65 29.59 -11.32
N VAL A 180 -1.86 28.50 -10.56
CA VAL A 180 -3.17 28.10 -10.06
C VAL A 180 -3.59 29.05 -8.95
N ARG A 181 -4.84 29.53 -9.00
CA ARG A 181 -5.38 30.42 -7.95
C ARG A 181 -5.75 29.66 -6.69
N HIS A 182 -6.68 28.70 -6.81
CA HIS A 182 -7.19 27.90 -5.71
C HIS A 182 -6.34 26.63 -5.57
N VAL A 183 -5.20 26.79 -4.93
CA VAL A 183 -4.18 25.75 -4.77
C VAL A 183 -4.55 24.81 -3.65
N MET A 184 -4.52 23.52 -3.97
CA MET A 184 -4.52 22.44 -2.99
C MET A 184 -3.17 21.74 -3.04
N LEU A 185 -2.28 22.07 -2.13
CA LEU A 185 -1.00 21.39 -2.01
C LEU A 185 -1.20 20.11 -1.21
N MET A 186 -0.74 18.97 -1.74
CA MET A 186 -0.88 17.65 -1.11
C MET A 186 0.42 16.86 -1.13
N ASP A 187 0.65 16.11 -0.05
CA ASP A 187 1.74 15.15 0.03
C ASP A 187 1.44 13.93 -0.83
N VAL A 188 2.49 13.39 -1.45
CA VAL A 188 2.41 12.20 -2.31
C VAL A 188 1.98 10.95 -1.56
N ASP A 189 2.08 10.94 -0.23
CA ASP A 189 1.68 9.85 0.64
C ASP A 189 0.35 10.11 1.37
N ASP A 190 -0.39 11.17 1.05
CA ASP A 190 -1.74 11.36 1.56
C ASP A 190 -2.71 10.34 0.96
N ILE A 191 -3.56 9.78 1.81
CA ILE A 191 -4.62 8.85 1.45
C ILE A 191 -5.95 9.53 1.72
N SER A 192 -6.64 9.90 0.66
CA SER A 192 -7.91 10.61 0.69
C SER A 192 -9.08 9.63 0.77
N ILE A 193 -10.00 9.87 1.70
CA ILE A 193 -11.20 9.05 1.90
C ILE A 193 -12.40 9.66 1.17
N LYS A 194 -12.34 10.96 0.93
CA LYS A 194 -13.33 11.75 0.20
C LYS A 194 -12.59 12.69 -0.75
N ASP A 195 -13.22 13.12 -1.84
CA ASP A 195 -12.63 14.11 -2.73
C ASP A 195 -12.27 15.37 -1.93
N PRO A 196 -10.96 15.68 -1.78
CA PRO A 196 -10.53 16.82 -0.97
C PRO A 196 -10.98 18.16 -1.58
N ALA A 197 -11.38 18.21 -2.87
CA ALA A 197 -11.90 19.43 -3.50
C ALA A 197 -13.11 20.01 -2.76
N THR A 198 -13.87 19.15 -2.07
CA THR A 198 -15.01 19.55 -1.23
C THR A 198 -14.65 20.54 -0.13
N LEU A 199 -13.38 20.61 0.30
CA LEU A 199 -12.90 21.58 1.29
C LEU A 199 -13.14 23.03 0.87
N ARG A 200 -13.12 23.31 -0.44
CA ARG A 200 -13.34 24.67 -0.97
C ARG A 200 -14.77 25.17 -0.72
N ASP A 201 -15.70 24.25 -0.49
CA ASP A 201 -17.10 24.59 -0.20
C ASP A 201 -17.37 24.83 1.29
N LEU A 202 -16.40 24.56 2.15
CA LEU A 202 -16.54 24.64 3.60
C LEU A 202 -16.28 26.04 4.14
N LYS A 203 -16.82 26.30 5.35
CA LYS A 203 -16.79 27.61 5.99
C LYS A 203 -15.38 28.19 6.17
N PRO A 204 -14.35 27.43 6.65
CA PRO A 204 -13.00 27.99 6.80
C PRO A 204 -12.47 28.58 5.50
N TYR A 205 -12.51 27.81 4.41
CA TYR A 205 -12.04 28.26 3.09
C TYR A 205 -12.84 29.44 2.55
N LYS A 206 -14.18 29.39 2.62
CA LYS A 206 -15.02 30.52 2.18
C LYS A 206 -14.75 31.79 2.97
N THR A 207 -14.42 31.67 4.25
CA THR A 207 -14.23 32.82 5.14
C THR A 207 -12.87 33.49 4.96
N THR A 208 -11.78 32.74 4.84
CA THR A 208 -10.41 33.29 4.80
C THR A 208 -9.67 33.05 3.49
N GLY A 209 -10.13 32.11 2.67
CA GLY A 209 -9.40 31.62 1.50
C GLY A 209 -8.37 30.56 1.85
N THR A 210 -8.37 30.05 3.10
CA THR A 210 -7.41 29.03 3.53
C THR A 210 -8.10 27.92 4.31
N THR A 211 -7.46 26.75 4.35
CA THR A 211 -7.78 25.70 5.33
C THR A 211 -6.50 24.97 5.68
N PHE A 212 -6.05 25.15 6.93
CA PHE A 212 -4.86 24.49 7.48
C PHE A 212 -5.25 23.46 8.54
N PHE A 213 -4.34 22.53 8.85
CA PHE A 213 -4.57 21.45 9.80
C PHE A 213 -3.53 21.49 10.91
N TYR A 214 -3.93 21.12 12.13
CA TYR A 214 -3.03 21.17 13.29
C TYR A 214 -2.15 19.92 13.38
N ASP A 215 -0.92 20.08 13.84
CA ASP A 215 -0.09 18.96 14.26
C ASP A 215 -0.35 18.59 15.75
N ARG A 216 0.32 17.53 16.21
CA ARG A 216 0.30 17.03 17.58
C ARG A 216 0.87 18.03 18.57
N VAL A 217 0.33 17.99 19.78
CA VAL A 217 0.69 18.92 20.87
C VAL A 217 1.52 18.18 21.91
N HIS A 218 2.82 18.08 21.66
CA HIS A 218 3.76 17.44 22.59
C HIS A 218 4.28 18.45 23.62
N SER A 219 4.05 18.17 24.90
CA SER A 219 4.68 18.92 25.99
C SER A 219 6.20 18.74 25.95
N ASN A 220 6.97 19.74 26.39
CA ASN A 220 8.45 19.73 26.48
C ASN A 220 9.19 19.73 25.12
N CYS A 221 8.59 20.23 24.05
CA CYS A 221 9.32 20.45 22.80
C CYS A 221 9.87 21.88 22.74
N TYR A 222 11.20 22.03 22.74
CA TYR A 222 11.92 23.32 22.73
C TYR A 222 12.66 23.56 21.41
N GLU A 223 12.23 22.92 20.33
CA GLU A 223 12.79 23.11 18.99
C GLU A 223 11.86 24.02 18.16
N HIS A 224 12.31 24.38 16.94
CA HIS A 224 11.47 25.02 15.94
C HIS A 224 10.83 26.32 16.43
N VAL A 225 9.51 26.50 16.26
CA VAL A 225 8.79 27.71 16.69
C VAL A 225 8.83 27.94 18.20
N ASN A 226 9.09 26.90 19.00
CA ASN A 226 9.28 27.04 20.46
C ASN A 226 10.76 27.12 20.87
N GLY A 227 11.68 27.13 19.89
CA GLY A 227 13.11 27.26 20.12
C GLY A 227 13.51 28.63 20.67
N LYS A 228 14.73 28.71 21.19
CA LYS A 228 15.34 29.97 21.62
C LYS A 228 16.27 30.53 20.55
N ASP A 229 16.11 31.81 20.24
CA ASP A 229 16.97 32.58 19.34
C ASP A 229 17.73 33.64 20.16
N GLY A 230 18.88 33.22 20.70
CA GLY A 230 19.55 33.94 21.79
C GLY A 230 18.82 33.70 23.11
N ASP A 231 18.48 34.78 23.81
CA ASP A 231 17.81 34.73 25.12
C ASP A 231 16.27 34.72 25.02
N GLU A 232 15.72 34.90 23.82
CA GLU A 232 14.28 35.01 23.58
C GLU A 232 13.71 33.78 22.86
N HIS A 233 12.41 33.53 23.04
CA HIS A 233 11.70 32.53 22.23
C HIS A 233 11.56 33.02 20.79
N TYR A 234 11.82 32.11 19.84
CA TYR A 234 11.86 32.40 18.41
C TYR A 234 10.63 33.16 17.92
N LEU A 235 9.41 32.65 18.15
CA LEU A 235 8.20 33.33 17.65
C LEU A 235 8.04 34.76 18.17
N LYS A 236 8.35 34.99 19.45
CA LYS A 236 8.25 36.33 20.06
C LYS A 236 9.25 37.28 19.43
N LYS A 237 10.49 36.82 19.26
CA LYS A 237 11.55 37.60 18.61
C LYS A 237 11.25 37.84 17.14
N LEU A 238 10.79 36.83 16.41
CA LEU A 238 10.39 36.93 15.01
C LEU A 238 9.34 38.03 14.85
N PHE A 239 8.25 37.99 15.61
CA PHE A 239 7.18 39.00 15.47
C PHE A 239 7.66 40.40 15.85
N ALA A 240 8.56 40.53 16.81
CA ALA A 240 9.12 41.81 17.24
C ALA A 240 10.17 42.39 16.29
N SER A 241 10.92 41.55 15.58
CA SER A 241 12.08 41.96 14.77
C SER A 241 11.90 41.77 13.26
N PHE A 242 10.78 41.20 12.82
CA PHE A 242 10.45 41.07 11.41
C PHE A 242 10.37 42.45 10.75
N ASP A 243 10.97 42.57 9.56
CA ASP A 243 11.03 43.82 8.80
C ASP A 243 9.71 44.02 8.01
N TYR A 244 8.67 44.44 8.73
CA TYR A 244 7.34 44.69 8.12
C TYR A 244 7.40 45.77 7.02
N ASP A 245 8.29 46.76 7.17
CA ASP A 245 8.44 47.85 6.21
C ASP A 245 9.00 47.35 4.88
N ARG A 246 9.96 46.40 4.89
CA ARG A 246 10.48 45.75 3.68
C ARG A 246 9.38 45.15 2.80
N PHE A 247 8.30 44.64 3.40
CA PHE A 247 7.19 43.99 2.69
C PHE A 247 5.93 44.85 2.58
N ASN A 248 5.99 46.14 2.97
CA ASN A 248 4.85 47.06 3.02
C ASN A 248 3.67 46.54 3.86
N VAL A 249 3.93 45.87 4.97
CA VAL A 249 2.89 45.39 5.89
C VAL A 249 2.53 46.48 6.90
N THR A 250 1.28 46.93 6.88
CA THR A 250 0.77 47.90 7.84
C THR A 250 0.40 47.24 9.17
N GLY A 251 0.69 47.89 10.29
CA GLY A 251 0.33 47.42 11.64
C GLY A 251 1.52 46.97 12.50
N GLY A 252 2.72 46.88 11.91
CA GLY A 252 3.96 46.55 12.63
C GLY A 252 3.89 45.22 13.39
N ASN A 253 4.55 45.13 14.54
CA ASN A 253 4.46 43.96 15.42
C ASN A 253 3.11 43.91 16.14
N SER A 254 2.10 43.33 15.50
CA SER A 254 0.75 43.16 16.06
C SER A 254 0.22 41.75 15.81
N PRO A 255 0.68 40.72 16.55
CA PRO A 255 0.21 39.35 16.38
C PRO A 255 -1.30 39.24 16.58
N SER A 256 -1.93 38.41 15.77
CA SER A 256 -3.35 38.14 15.82
C SER A 256 -3.75 37.45 17.13
N GLN A 257 -5.00 37.65 17.55
CA GLN A 257 -5.54 36.98 18.73
C GLN A 257 -5.42 35.45 18.62
N HIS A 258 -5.57 34.92 17.41
CA HIS A 258 -5.40 33.50 17.13
C HIS A 258 -4.01 33.01 17.52
N VAL A 259 -2.96 33.72 17.12
CA VAL A 259 -1.58 33.34 17.46
C VAL A 259 -1.27 33.55 18.92
N LEU A 260 -1.76 34.62 19.55
CA LEU A 260 -1.56 34.84 20.98
C LEU A 260 -2.15 33.70 21.84
N GLU A 261 -3.23 33.07 21.36
CA GLU A 261 -3.88 31.92 22.00
C GLU A 261 -3.30 30.56 21.55
N SER A 262 -2.49 30.54 20.50
CA SER A 262 -1.94 29.32 19.91
C SER A 262 -1.05 28.54 20.88
N PHE A 263 -0.99 27.22 20.67
CA PHE A 263 -0.14 26.36 21.49
C PHE A 263 1.34 26.56 21.16
N ALA A 264 1.69 26.92 19.92
CA ALA A 264 3.06 27.30 19.57
C ALA A 264 3.52 28.57 20.31
N TYR A 265 2.73 29.65 20.27
CA TYR A 265 3.12 30.92 20.92
C TYR A 265 3.17 30.82 22.45
N THR A 266 2.26 30.04 23.04
CA THR A 266 2.24 29.78 24.49
C THR A 266 3.26 28.73 24.94
N GLY A 267 4.07 28.19 24.01
CA GLY A 267 5.17 27.28 24.29
C GLY A 267 4.75 25.85 24.67
N LYS A 268 3.52 25.45 24.30
CA LYS A 268 2.97 24.11 24.55
C LYS A 268 3.29 23.09 23.46
N THR A 269 3.67 23.55 22.25
CA THR A 269 4.11 22.71 21.14
C THR A 269 5.19 23.41 20.32
N CYS A 270 6.05 22.64 19.66
CA CYS A 270 6.99 23.12 18.65
C CYS A 270 6.51 22.89 17.21
N HIS A 271 5.32 22.29 17.06
CA HIS A 271 4.65 22.08 15.78
C HIS A 271 3.23 22.60 15.88
N GLU A 272 2.93 23.65 15.12
CA GLU A 272 1.58 24.22 15.08
C GLU A 272 0.76 23.51 13.99
N MET A 273 1.37 23.35 12.82
CA MET A 273 0.69 22.98 11.58
C MET A 273 1.18 21.65 11.04
N ASP A 274 0.24 20.83 10.57
CA ASP A 274 0.51 19.75 9.63
C ASP A 274 0.34 20.28 8.20
N SER A 275 1.36 20.09 7.37
CA SER A 275 1.41 20.58 5.98
C SER A 275 1.26 19.49 4.94
N SER A 276 0.69 18.34 5.31
CA SER A 276 0.43 17.29 4.33
C SER A 276 -0.65 17.73 3.32
N LEU A 277 -1.71 18.40 3.80
CA LEU A 277 -2.67 19.11 2.95
C LEU A 277 -2.73 20.61 3.29
N VAL A 278 -2.49 21.47 2.30
CA VAL A 278 -2.55 22.93 2.45
C VAL A 278 -3.43 23.55 1.37
N LEU A 279 -4.50 24.24 1.79
CA LEU A 279 -5.47 24.86 0.88
C LEU A 279 -5.35 26.38 0.92
N VAL A 280 -5.11 27.03 -0.23
CA VAL A 280 -4.90 28.49 -0.35
C VAL A 280 -5.59 29.06 -1.59
N ASP A 281 -6.33 30.16 -1.43
CA ASP A 281 -6.73 31.07 -2.51
C ASP A 281 -5.65 32.15 -2.65
N LYS A 282 -4.79 32.04 -3.67
CA LYS A 282 -3.67 32.96 -3.88
C LYS A 282 -4.10 34.40 -4.15
N GLU A 283 -5.28 34.61 -4.74
CA GLU A 283 -5.78 35.97 -4.96
C GLU A 283 -6.09 36.65 -3.61
N ARG A 284 -6.69 35.91 -2.68
CA ARG A 284 -7.02 36.41 -1.33
C ARG A 284 -5.79 36.52 -0.42
N ALA A 285 -4.85 35.59 -0.54
CA ALA A 285 -3.57 35.66 0.16
C ALA A 285 -2.79 36.92 -0.25
N GLY A 286 -2.84 37.26 -1.53
CA GLY A 286 -2.13 38.41 -2.07
C GLY A 286 -0.63 38.16 -2.23
N GLN A 287 0.01 39.08 -2.96
CA GLN A 287 1.42 38.96 -3.33
C GLN A 287 2.37 39.03 -2.12
N ILE A 288 2.03 39.85 -1.11
CA ILE A 288 2.85 40.03 0.10
C ILE A 288 3.04 38.70 0.83
N VAL A 289 1.98 37.90 1.01
CA VAL A 289 2.09 36.56 1.63
C VAL A 289 3.08 35.68 0.87
N MET A 290 3.06 35.73 -0.46
CA MET A 290 3.96 34.93 -1.30
C MET A 290 5.42 35.41 -1.17
N GLU A 291 5.65 36.72 -1.10
CA GLU A 291 6.99 37.29 -0.91
C GLU A 291 7.58 36.97 0.47
N ILE A 292 6.75 37.04 1.52
CA ILE A 292 7.15 36.63 2.87
C ILE A 292 7.41 35.12 2.92
N MET A 293 6.58 34.31 2.27
CA MET A 293 6.82 32.87 2.15
C MET A 293 8.15 32.58 1.45
N LEU A 294 8.46 33.30 0.36
CA LEU A 294 9.74 33.18 -0.33
C LEU A 294 10.90 33.55 0.61
N TRP A 295 10.79 34.67 1.32
CA TRP A 295 11.79 35.10 2.31
C TRP A 295 12.04 34.04 3.39
N PHE A 296 10.98 33.44 3.93
CA PHE A 296 11.10 32.37 4.91
C PHE A 296 11.96 31.21 4.39
N ILE A 297 11.74 30.81 3.14
CA ILE A 297 12.42 29.66 2.53
C ILE A 297 13.76 30.00 1.85
N THR A 298 14.10 31.27 1.61
CA THR A 298 15.39 31.64 1.00
C THR A 298 16.36 32.30 1.97
N GLU A 299 15.86 32.88 3.06
CA GLU A 299 16.67 33.61 4.04
C GLU A 299 16.51 33.01 5.43
N GLU A 300 15.30 33.07 5.99
CA GLU A 300 15.07 32.78 7.41
C GLU A 300 15.40 31.34 7.79
N ARG A 301 15.06 30.36 6.94
CA ARG A 301 15.36 28.94 7.20
C ARG A 301 16.86 28.65 7.36
N PHE A 302 17.72 29.49 6.78
CA PHE A 302 19.18 29.35 6.87
C PHE A 302 19.75 30.08 8.08
N ARG A 303 19.05 31.10 8.58
CA ARG A 303 19.39 31.81 9.81
C ARG A 303 18.96 31.03 11.05
N PHE A 304 17.72 30.53 11.06
CA PHE A 304 17.13 29.81 12.19
C PHE A 304 16.26 28.64 11.73
N ARG A 305 16.40 27.48 12.39
CA ARG A 305 15.62 26.27 12.07
C ARG A 305 14.22 26.33 12.69
N TYR A 306 13.38 27.24 12.19
CA TYR A 306 12.06 27.52 12.75
C TYR A 306 11.02 26.42 12.54
N SER A 307 11.26 25.48 11.62
CA SER A 307 10.28 24.44 11.26
C SER A 307 10.92 23.07 11.04
N PHE A 308 10.13 22.02 11.22
CA PHE A 308 10.46 20.68 10.76
C PHE A 308 10.01 20.55 9.30
N GLY A 309 10.96 20.74 8.38
CA GLY A 309 10.63 20.88 6.97
C GLY A 309 9.90 22.19 6.72
N ASP A 310 8.87 22.16 5.91
CA ASP A 310 8.11 23.33 5.43
C ASP A 310 6.94 23.77 6.34
N LYS A 311 6.55 22.93 7.30
CA LYS A 311 5.25 22.96 8.00
C LYS A 311 4.77 24.32 8.48
N GLU A 312 5.64 25.06 9.15
CA GLU A 312 5.26 26.31 9.84
C GLU A 312 5.23 27.51 8.89
N THR A 313 5.81 27.37 7.70
CA THR A 313 5.99 28.47 6.74
C THR A 313 4.67 29.04 6.26
N PHE A 314 3.67 28.18 6.05
CA PHE A 314 2.40 28.58 5.45
C PHE A 314 1.66 29.54 6.36
N TRP A 315 1.35 29.17 7.60
CA TRP A 315 0.59 30.06 8.50
C TRP A 315 1.43 31.27 8.95
N LEU A 316 2.75 31.12 9.13
CA LEU A 316 3.62 32.25 9.48
C LEU A 316 3.63 33.33 8.39
N ALA A 317 3.64 32.96 7.12
CA ALA A 317 3.60 33.94 6.02
C ALA A 317 2.29 34.75 6.01
N PHE A 318 1.15 34.11 6.33
CA PHE A 318 -0.13 34.81 6.47
C PHE A 318 -0.15 35.72 7.70
N GLU A 319 0.36 35.23 8.84
CA GLU A 319 0.44 35.98 10.08
C GLU A 319 1.30 37.25 9.90
N MET A 320 2.50 37.12 9.32
CA MET A 320 3.41 38.25 9.07
C MET A 320 2.89 39.23 8.02
N ALA A 321 2.01 38.79 7.13
CA ALA A 321 1.33 39.68 6.18
C ALA A 321 0.08 40.35 6.76
N HIS A 322 -0.33 40.03 7.99
CA HIS A 322 -1.62 40.40 8.58
C HIS A 322 -2.84 40.01 7.71
N VAL A 323 -2.74 38.89 6.99
CA VAL A 323 -3.83 38.35 6.16
C VAL A 323 -4.57 37.27 6.94
N PRO A 324 -5.91 37.34 7.06
CA PRO A 324 -6.68 36.32 7.78
C PRO A 324 -6.49 34.92 7.20
N TYR A 325 -6.31 33.94 8.08
CA TYR A 325 -6.25 32.51 7.75
C TYR A 325 -7.09 31.71 8.76
N ALA A 326 -7.35 30.46 8.41
CA ALA A 326 -8.17 29.54 9.19
C ALA A 326 -7.55 28.14 9.24
N PHE A 327 -7.45 27.62 10.46
CA PHE A 327 -7.24 26.20 10.73
C PHE A 327 -8.58 25.46 10.79
N SER A 328 -8.54 24.14 10.61
CA SER A 328 -9.63 23.24 10.98
C SER A 328 -10.06 23.50 12.43
N PRO A 329 -11.36 23.50 12.76
CA PRO A 329 -11.81 23.62 14.14
C PRO A 329 -11.43 22.39 15.00
N TRP A 330 -11.00 21.31 14.36
CA TRP A 330 -10.66 20.04 15.01
C TRP A 330 -9.15 19.88 15.16
N GLY A 331 -8.73 19.27 16.27
CA GLY A 331 -7.35 18.87 16.48
C GLY A 331 -6.92 17.72 15.57
N VAL A 332 -5.64 17.37 15.65
CA VAL A 332 -5.09 16.20 14.99
C VAL A 332 -5.68 14.91 15.57
N SER A 333 -5.94 13.93 14.71
CA SER A 333 -6.33 12.58 15.09
C SER A 333 -5.28 11.57 14.61
N GLY A 334 -5.37 10.33 15.08
CA GLY A 334 -4.40 9.28 14.78
C GLY A 334 -5.10 8.04 14.28
N VAL A 335 -4.44 7.29 13.42
CA VAL A 335 -4.90 5.98 12.95
C VAL A 335 -3.83 4.94 13.19
N SER A 336 -4.22 3.83 13.82
CA SER A 336 -3.29 2.79 14.25
C SER A 336 -3.84 1.37 14.07
N SER A 337 -2.95 0.46 13.72
CA SER A 337 -3.14 -0.98 13.87
C SER A 337 -3.01 -1.36 15.33
N THR A 338 -3.75 -2.37 15.76
CA THR A 338 -3.75 -2.79 17.15
C THR A 338 -3.08 -4.17 17.30
N PRO A 339 -1.74 -4.26 17.16
CA PRO A 339 -1.05 -5.52 17.39
C PRO A 339 -1.09 -5.86 18.89
N ASN A 340 -0.87 -7.13 19.23
CA ASN A 340 -0.49 -7.55 20.59
C ASN A 340 -1.44 -7.13 21.75
N ARG A 341 -2.76 -7.05 21.51
CA ARG A 341 -3.78 -6.67 22.51
C ARG A 341 -3.64 -5.23 23.02
N ASP A 342 -3.06 -4.33 22.22
CA ASP A 342 -2.85 -2.93 22.59
C ASP A 342 -4.14 -2.23 23.04
N MET A 343 -5.27 -2.49 22.38
CA MET A 343 -6.57 -1.94 22.78
C MET A 343 -7.10 -2.45 24.12
N GLU A 344 -6.67 -3.64 24.54
CA GLU A 344 -7.06 -4.17 25.85
C GLU A 344 -6.23 -3.53 26.97
N LEU A 345 -4.98 -3.17 26.68
CA LEU A 345 -4.03 -2.60 27.65
C LEU A 345 -4.10 -1.06 27.70
N HIS A 346 -4.33 -0.43 26.55
CA HIS A 346 -4.25 1.01 26.32
C HIS A 346 -5.45 1.53 25.51
N PRO A 347 -6.70 1.36 26.00
CA PRO A 347 -7.90 1.67 25.23
C PRO A 347 -8.04 3.16 24.84
N ASN A 348 -7.30 4.05 25.48
CA ASN A 348 -7.39 5.49 25.29
C ASN A 348 -6.15 6.12 24.61
N THR A 349 -5.25 5.31 24.07
CA THR A 349 -4.02 5.78 23.43
C THR A 349 -3.89 5.15 22.06
N LEU A 350 -3.59 5.96 21.03
CA LEU A 350 -3.29 5.45 19.70
C LEU A 350 -1.97 6.03 19.20
N CYS A 351 -1.08 5.16 18.72
CA CYS A 351 0.23 5.50 18.18
C CYS A 351 0.29 5.13 16.71
N GLY A 352 0.34 6.12 15.82
CA GLY A 352 0.27 5.83 14.39
C GLY A 352 0.26 7.07 13.50
N SER A 353 -0.29 6.92 12.30
CA SER A 353 -0.30 7.97 11.28
C SER A 353 -1.29 9.09 11.63
N ILE A 354 -1.01 10.30 11.14
CA ILE A 354 -1.89 11.45 11.31
C ILE A 354 -3.16 11.23 10.47
N LEU A 355 -4.31 11.57 11.06
CA LEU A 355 -5.62 11.54 10.43
C LEU A 355 -6.29 12.89 10.66
N HIS A 356 -6.97 13.39 9.64
CA HIS A 356 -7.80 14.59 9.73
C HIS A 356 -9.24 14.32 9.34
N TYR A 357 -10.16 14.95 10.07
CA TYR A 357 -11.58 14.98 9.79
C TYR A 357 -11.94 16.18 8.92
N LEU A 358 -13.10 16.12 8.25
CA LEU A 358 -13.65 17.30 7.58
C LEU A 358 -13.81 18.46 8.57
N PRO A 359 -13.42 19.69 8.19
CA PRO A 359 -13.48 20.87 9.05
C PRO A 359 -14.90 21.46 9.10
N VAL A 360 -15.87 20.62 9.44
CA VAL A 360 -17.29 20.96 9.63
C VAL A 360 -17.65 20.91 11.10
N ASP A 361 -18.40 21.89 11.57
CA ASP A 361 -18.89 21.97 12.94
C ASP A 361 -20.27 21.29 13.02
N ASP A 362 -20.26 19.96 12.95
CA ASP A 362 -21.45 19.12 13.02
C ASP A 362 -21.28 17.98 14.04
N ARG A 363 -22.22 17.03 14.05
CA ARG A 363 -22.17 15.85 14.91
C ARG A 363 -21.55 14.63 14.23
N ASP A 364 -21.32 14.67 12.91
CA ASP A 364 -20.88 13.51 12.14
C ASP A 364 -19.38 13.60 11.85
N PRO A 365 -18.54 12.78 12.51
CA PRO A 365 -17.09 12.82 12.34
C PRO A 365 -16.67 12.12 11.03
N GLU A 366 -16.90 12.80 9.90
CA GLU A 366 -16.45 12.33 8.59
C GLU A 366 -14.94 12.47 8.41
N MET A 367 -14.27 11.35 8.13
CA MET A 367 -12.83 11.33 7.81
C MET A 367 -12.57 12.02 6.46
N LEU A 368 -11.50 12.81 6.41
CA LEU A 368 -11.06 13.46 5.18
C LEU A 368 -9.87 12.71 4.57
N TYR A 369 -8.73 12.70 5.25
CA TYR A 369 -7.51 12.06 4.75
C TYR A 369 -6.63 11.54 5.91
N VAL A 370 -5.67 10.69 5.55
CA VAL A 370 -4.63 10.16 6.43
C VAL A 370 -3.27 10.43 5.79
N ASN A 371 -2.32 10.94 6.57
CA ASN A 371 -0.92 11.00 6.15
C ASN A 371 -0.35 9.57 6.10
N GLY A 372 -0.28 9.01 4.91
CA GLY A 372 -0.18 7.58 4.67
C GLY A 372 1.23 7.01 4.66
N LYS A 373 2.29 7.79 4.93
CA LYS A 373 3.68 7.32 4.78
C LYS A 373 3.94 5.98 5.45
N ALA A 374 3.62 5.86 6.73
CA ALA A 374 3.82 4.62 7.50
C ALA A 374 2.86 3.48 7.10
N LEU A 375 1.81 3.77 6.35
CA LEU A 375 0.82 2.81 5.86
C LEU A 375 1.19 2.27 4.46
N LEU A 376 1.70 3.14 3.59
CA LEU A 376 2.10 2.83 2.22
C LEU A 376 3.52 2.25 2.17
N ASP A 377 4.42 2.79 2.97
CA ASP A 377 5.81 2.35 3.07
C ASP A 377 6.27 2.29 4.53
N PRO A 378 6.17 1.12 5.20
CA PRO A 378 6.65 0.96 6.57
C PRO A 378 8.19 1.10 6.67
N TYR A 379 8.91 1.12 5.54
CA TYR A 379 10.38 1.25 5.48
C TYR A 379 10.82 2.26 4.40
N PRO A 380 10.54 3.57 4.58
CA PRO A 380 10.75 4.59 3.55
C PRO A 380 12.22 4.80 3.14
N GLU A 381 13.18 4.29 3.93
CA GLU A 381 14.62 4.31 3.64
C GLU A 381 15.17 2.93 3.21
N GLY A 382 14.28 1.97 2.96
CA GLY A 382 14.58 0.60 2.55
C GLY A 382 14.89 -0.37 3.70
N LEU A 383 15.01 -1.67 3.37
CA LEU A 383 15.23 -2.75 4.34
C LEU A 383 16.51 -2.62 5.18
N LYS A 384 17.46 -1.79 4.76
CA LYS A 384 18.72 -1.56 5.49
C LYS A 384 18.54 -0.73 6.76
N GLU A 385 17.51 0.12 6.78
CA GLU A 385 17.21 1.00 7.91
C GLU A 385 16.14 0.41 8.84
N VAL A 386 15.70 -0.84 8.60
CA VAL A 386 14.83 -1.63 9.50
C VAL A 386 15.33 -1.62 10.96
N PRO A 387 16.65 -1.72 11.26
CA PRO A 387 17.13 -1.64 12.64
C PRO A 387 16.89 -0.27 13.31
N LYS A 388 16.66 0.79 12.53
CA LYS A 388 16.35 2.15 12.99
C LYS A 388 14.86 2.48 12.91
N ALA A 389 14.06 1.63 12.27
CA ALA A 389 12.62 1.82 12.18
C ALA A 389 12.00 1.74 13.58
N ARG A 390 11.14 2.71 13.93
CA ARG A 390 10.37 2.65 15.18
C ARG A 390 9.40 1.47 15.11
N TRP A 391 9.30 0.70 16.18
CA TRP A 391 8.45 -0.49 16.27
C TRP A 391 7.01 -0.24 15.81
N ASN A 392 6.45 0.94 16.13
CA ASN A 392 5.10 1.32 15.75
C ASN A 392 4.90 1.43 14.22
N ASN A 393 5.94 1.80 13.46
CA ASN A 393 5.87 1.87 12.00
C ASN A 393 5.86 0.48 11.34
N MET A 394 6.40 -0.54 12.02
CA MET A 394 6.47 -1.91 11.48
C MET A 394 5.14 -2.66 11.56
N PHE A 395 4.25 -2.27 12.47
CA PHE A 395 2.98 -2.96 12.68
C PHE A 395 1.76 -2.22 12.10
N ASN A 396 1.90 -0.93 11.76
CA ASN A 396 0.79 -0.08 11.32
C ASN A 396 0.20 -0.37 9.92
N VAL A 397 0.53 -1.49 9.28
CA VAL A 397 0.15 -1.79 7.89
C VAL A 397 -1.35 -1.98 7.64
N LEU A 398 -2.13 -2.30 8.67
CA LEU A 398 -3.59 -2.44 8.58
C LEU A 398 -4.25 -1.83 9.82
N PRO A 399 -4.57 -0.53 9.80
CA PRO A 399 -5.17 0.10 10.95
C PRO A 399 -6.58 -0.42 11.20
N THR A 400 -6.95 -0.51 12.47
CA THR A 400 -8.26 -1.00 12.92
C THR A 400 -9.03 0.07 13.70
N HIS A 401 -8.33 1.05 14.28
CA HIS A 401 -8.90 2.08 15.12
C HIS A 401 -8.37 3.46 14.73
N MET A 402 -9.17 4.48 15.05
CA MET A 402 -8.83 5.89 14.93
C MET A 402 -9.14 6.63 16.23
N THR A 403 -8.47 7.76 16.45
CA THR A 403 -8.81 8.69 17.54
C THR A 403 -10.09 9.42 17.15
N PRO A 404 -11.10 9.53 18.03
CA PRO A 404 -12.32 10.27 17.73
C PRO A 404 -12.03 11.75 17.38
N ARG A 405 -12.96 12.38 16.65
CA ARG A 405 -12.88 13.81 16.32
C ARG A 405 -12.98 14.64 17.61
N LEU A 406 -11.91 15.36 17.93
CA LEU A 406 -11.80 16.15 19.16
C LEU A 406 -11.26 17.55 18.87
N PRO A 407 -11.58 18.55 19.70
CA PRO A 407 -10.89 19.83 19.70
C PRO A 407 -9.38 19.64 19.95
N ARG A 408 -8.59 20.62 19.52
CA ARG A 408 -7.13 20.57 19.73
C ARG A 408 -6.79 20.51 21.22
N THR A 409 -6.05 19.47 21.60
CA THR A 409 -5.83 19.11 23.00
C THR A 409 -4.34 18.87 23.26
N VAL A 410 -3.85 19.34 24.42
CA VAL A 410 -2.49 19.04 24.91
C VAL A 410 -2.43 17.59 25.36
N LEU A 411 -1.43 16.83 24.88
CA LEU A 411 -1.32 15.41 25.18
C LEU A 411 -0.89 15.18 26.64
N SER A 412 -1.49 14.17 27.28
CA SER A 412 -1.12 13.75 28.64
C SER A 412 0.27 13.12 28.66
N LYS A 413 1.04 13.34 29.74
CA LYS A 413 2.33 12.66 29.96
C LYS A 413 2.11 11.20 30.37
N PHE A 414 3.07 10.34 30.03
CA PHE A 414 3.17 8.97 30.55
C PHE A 414 4.31 8.90 31.57
N GLY A 415 3.98 8.72 32.86
CA GLY A 415 4.96 8.42 33.92
C GLY A 415 6.15 9.40 34.05
N ASP A 416 7.23 8.91 34.67
CA ASP A 416 8.52 9.60 34.87
C ASP A 416 9.50 9.43 33.68
N GLU A 417 9.03 8.95 32.52
CA GLU A 417 9.93 8.63 31.41
C GLU A 417 10.28 9.87 30.57
N GLU A 418 11.58 10.06 30.33
CA GLU A 418 12.15 11.16 29.53
C GLU A 418 11.82 11.07 28.02
N ASN A 419 11.31 9.93 27.53
CA ASN A 419 11.10 9.66 26.09
C ASN A 419 9.62 9.40 25.75
N ILE A 420 8.89 10.46 25.42
CA ILE A 420 7.55 10.35 24.83
C ILE A 420 7.66 9.99 23.34
N TYR A 421 6.95 8.94 22.90
CA TYR A 421 6.78 8.64 21.48
C TYR A 421 5.92 9.72 20.81
N SER A 422 6.53 10.54 19.96
CA SER A 422 5.88 11.65 19.25
C SER A 422 4.72 11.21 18.33
N GLU A 423 4.62 9.94 17.99
CA GLU A 423 3.53 9.41 17.17
C GLU A 423 2.23 9.11 17.96
N CYS A 424 2.26 9.18 19.29
CA CYS A 424 1.17 8.74 20.16
C CYS A 424 0.23 9.86 20.60
N LEU A 425 -1.08 9.65 20.44
CA LEU A 425 -2.16 10.47 20.98
C LEU A 425 -2.67 9.86 22.28
N ILE A 426 -2.04 10.23 23.39
CA ILE A 426 -2.30 9.67 24.72
C ILE A 426 -3.53 10.31 25.37
N GLY A 427 -4.45 9.47 25.82
CA GLY A 427 -5.64 9.90 26.57
C GLY A 427 -6.75 10.53 25.72
N LEU A 428 -6.65 10.43 24.40
CA LEU A 428 -7.64 10.99 23.46
C LEU A 428 -8.69 9.96 23.00
N GLY A 429 -8.64 8.73 23.52
CA GLY A 429 -9.61 7.69 23.20
C GLY A 429 -9.30 7.00 21.87
N SER A 430 -10.10 5.97 21.59
CA SER A 430 -10.06 5.19 20.37
C SER A 430 -11.48 4.81 19.96
N THR A 431 -11.72 4.73 18.67
CA THR A 431 -12.95 4.19 18.08
C THR A 431 -12.60 3.31 16.89
N PRO A 432 -13.34 2.23 16.61
CA PRO A 432 -13.11 1.42 15.41
C PRO A 432 -13.19 2.27 14.14
N LEU A 433 -12.36 1.94 13.16
CA LEU A 433 -12.43 2.54 11.83
C LEU A 433 -13.75 2.17 11.13
N PRO A 434 -14.32 3.05 10.30
CA PRO A 434 -15.48 2.72 9.49
C PRO A 434 -15.20 1.53 8.54
N GLU A 435 -16.16 0.64 8.33
CA GLU A 435 -16.02 -0.54 7.46
C GLU A 435 -15.59 -0.17 6.02
N LEU A 436 -16.04 0.99 5.53
CA LEU A 436 -15.64 1.56 4.23
C LEU A 436 -14.13 1.79 4.12
N PHE A 437 -13.46 2.15 5.22
CA PHE A 437 -12.02 2.38 5.26
C PHE A 437 -11.24 1.05 5.20
N THR A 438 -11.74 0.00 5.86
CA THR A 438 -11.12 -1.34 5.83
C THR A 438 -11.23 -1.98 4.43
N ALA A 439 -12.31 -1.70 3.71
CA ALA A 439 -12.50 -2.14 2.34
C ALA A 439 -11.50 -1.47 1.35
N ASN A 440 -11.16 -0.19 1.56
CA ASN A 440 -10.22 0.55 0.71
C ASN A 440 -8.75 0.19 0.96
N PHE A 441 -8.34 -0.09 2.21
CA PHE A 441 -6.98 -0.59 2.49
C PHE A 441 -6.71 -2.01 1.98
N SER A 442 -7.77 -2.77 1.71
CA SER A 442 -7.69 -4.07 1.03
C SER A 442 -7.28 -3.94 -0.46
N LEU A 443 -7.10 -2.71 -0.98
CA LEU A 443 -6.79 -2.37 -2.37
C LEU A 443 -5.34 -1.92 -2.61
N LEU A 444 -4.42 -2.00 -1.64
CA LEU A 444 -2.99 -2.02 -2.00
C LEU A 444 -2.83 -3.11 -3.08
N PRO A 445 -2.27 -2.81 -4.26
CA PRO A 445 -2.02 -3.83 -5.27
C PRO A 445 -0.85 -4.68 -4.73
N MET A 446 -1.15 -5.58 -3.81
CA MET A 446 -0.30 -6.74 -3.63
C MET A 446 -0.25 -7.39 -4.99
N VAL A 447 0.94 -7.49 -5.56
CA VAL A 447 1.21 -8.23 -6.80
C VAL A 447 0.54 -9.59 -6.66
N LYS A 448 -0.63 -9.77 -7.28
CA LYS A 448 -1.42 -10.99 -7.09
C LYS A 448 -0.91 -12.04 -8.06
N HIS A 449 -0.59 -13.22 -7.54
CA HIS A 449 -0.14 -14.35 -8.33
C HIS A 449 -1.16 -15.48 -8.28
N ALA A 450 -1.79 -15.78 -9.42
CA ALA A 450 -2.70 -16.91 -9.57
C ALA A 450 -2.04 -18.12 -10.24
N LEU A 451 -2.34 -19.31 -9.74
CA LEU A 451 -2.01 -20.61 -10.31
C LEU A 451 -3.29 -21.32 -10.77
N ILE A 452 -3.37 -21.67 -12.05
CA ILE A 452 -4.52 -22.41 -12.59
C ILE A 452 -4.04 -23.76 -13.14
N VAL A 453 -4.49 -24.85 -12.52
CA VAL A 453 -4.18 -26.22 -12.93
C VAL A 453 -5.34 -26.77 -13.74
N GLY A 454 -5.09 -27.13 -15.00
CA GLY A 454 -6.10 -27.49 -15.99
C GLY A 454 -6.44 -26.36 -16.96
N ALA A 455 -5.53 -25.42 -17.19
CA ALA A 455 -5.82 -24.16 -17.90
C ALA A 455 -5.96 -24.23 -19.43
N SER A 456 -5.67 -25.36 -20.08
CA SER A 456 -5.56 -25.41 -21.55
C SER A 456 -6.89 -25.43 -22.32
N ALA A 457 -8.02 -25.68 -21.66
CA ALA A 457 -9.34 -25.70 -22.31
C ALA A 457 -10.48 -25.62 -21.28
N GLY A 458 -11.71 -25.40 -21.77
CA GLY A 458 -12.93 -25.47 -20.96
C GLY A 458 -12.92 -24.51 -19.78
N ILE A 459 -13.34 -25.00 -18.60
CA ILE A 459 -13.48 -24.20 -17.38
C ILE A 459 -12.15 -23.52 -17.01
N GLY A 460 -11.03 -24.25 -17.02
CA GLY A 460 -9.73 -23.70 -16.62
C GLY A 460 -9.26 -22.54 -17.50
N LEU A 461 -9.49 -22.63 -18.82
CA LEU A 461 -9.18 -21.55 -19.75
C LEU A 461 -10.08 -20.33 -19.53
N ALA A 462 -11.38 -20.55 -19.34
CA ALA A 462 -12.33 -19.48 -19.08
C ALA A 462 -12.02 -18.75 -17.75
N VAL A 463 -11.65 -19.50 -16.70
CA VAL A 463 -11.17 -18.92 -15.44
C VAL A 463 -9.88 -18.12 -15.66
N ALA A 464 -8.94 -18.62 -16.45
CA ALA A 464 -7.70 -17.89 -16.77
C ALA A 464 -7.98 -16.52 -17.41
N HIS A 465 -8.90 -16.46 -18.38
CA HIS A 465 -9.30 -15.19 -18.99
C HIS A 465 -10.00 -14.24 -18.01
N LYS A 466 -10.82 -14.75 -17.09
CA LYS A 466 -11.57 -13.93 -16.12
C LYS A 466 -10.69 -13.45 -14.96
N VAL A 467 -9.69 -14.24 -14.56
CA VAL A 467 -8.73 -13.89 -13.49
C VAL A 467 -7.63 -12.97 -14.00
N ALA A 468 -7.23 -13.08 -15.28
CA ALA A 468 -6.16 -12.27 -15.88
C ALA A 468 -6.18 -10.77 -15.55
N PRO A 469 -7.31 -10.04 -15.61
CA PRO A 469 -7.34 -8.60 -15.28
C PRO A 469 -7.28 -8.31 -13.77
N MET A 470 -7.32 -9.33 -12.91
CA MET A 470 -7.37 -9.19 -11.45
C MET A 470 -6.03 -9.54 -10.76
N VAL A 471 -5.02 -9.91 -11.55
CA VAL A 471 -3.74 -10.42 -11.06
C VAL A 471 -2.59 -9.82 -11.87
N ASP A 472 -1.40 -9.84 -11.29
CA ASP A 472 -0.17 -9.32 -11.92
C ASP A 472 0.67 -10.44 -12.52
N LYS A 473 0.50 -11.67 -12.00
CA LYS A 473 1.14 -12.87 -12.50
C LYS A 473 0.16 -14.03 -12.59
N LEU A 474 0.22 -14.76 -13.69
CA LEU A 474 -0.65 -15.91 -13.94
C LEU A 474 0.18 -17.11 -14.39
N THR A 475 0.27 -18.14 -13.55
CA THR A 475 0.88 -19.44 -13.89
C THR A 475 -0.18 -20.42 -14.36
N LEU A 476 -0.06 -20.85 -15.62
CA LEU A 476 -0.99 -21.75 -16.29
C LEU A 476 -0.38 -23.14 -16.39
N CYS A 477 -1.00 -24.11 -15.73
CA CYS A 477 -0.52 -25.48 -15.69
C CYS A 477 -1.43 -26.43 -16.45
N SER A 478 -0.88 -27.20 -17.38
CA SER A 478 -1.57 -28.36 -17.97
C SER A 478 -0.61 -29.30 -18.70
N ARG A 479 -1.09 -30.48 -19.10
CA ARG A 479 -0.28 -31.52 -19.80
C ARG A 479 0.26 -31.09 -21.16
N ARG A 480 -0.39 -30.16 -21.84
CA ARG A 480 -0.02 -29.65 -23.18
C ARG A 480 -0.33 -28.16 -23.24
N CYS A 481 0.57 -27.39 -23.83
CA CYS A 481 0.32 -25.98 -24.14
C CYS A 481 -0.31 -25.86 -25.53
N PRO A 482 -1.55 -25.36 -25.65
CA PRO A 482 -2.04 -24.85 -26.93
C PRO A 482 -1.13 -23.68 -27.40
N PRO A 483 -0.80 -23.58 -28.70
CA PRO A 483 0.09 -22.53 -29.21
C PRO A 483 -0.33 -21.11 -28.81
N ASP A 484 -1.64 -20.84 -28.83
CA ASP A 484 -2.21 -19.52 -28.59
C ASP A 484 -2.62 -19.28 -27.13
N LEU A 485 -2.37 -20.23 -26.21
CA LEU A 485 -2.85 -20.11 -24.81
C LEU A 485 -2.32 -18.85 -24.12
N VAL A 486 -1.00 -18.66 -24.13
CA VAL A 486 -0.36 -17.50 -23.51
C VAL A 486 -0.68 -16.24 -24.30
N ALA A 487 -0.54 -16.29 -25.63
CA ALA A 487 -0.77 -15.14 -26.51
C ALA A 487 -2.21 -14.59 -26.40
N SER A 488 -3.21 -15.46 -26.35
CA SER A 488 -4.62 -15.05 -26.25
C SER A 488 -4.98 -14.36 -24.94
N ILE A 489 -4.28 -14.67 -23.85
CA ILE A 489 -4.46 -14.02 -22.55
C ILE A 489 -3.65 -12.71 -22.52
N GLN A 490 -2.39 -12.76 -22.96
CA GLN A 490 -1.50 -11.59 -22.99
C GLN A 490 -2.02 -10.47 -23.89
N ALA A 491 -2.60 -10.81 -25.05
CA ALA A 491 -3.13 -9.84 -26.01
C ALA A 491 -4.22 -8.93 -25.42
N LYS A 492 -4.96 -9.42 -24.42
CA LYS A 492 -5.99 -8.65 -23.71
C LYS A 492 -5.48 -8.00 -22.42
N ASN A 493 -4.28 -8.37 -21.94
CA ASN A 493 -3.72 -7.96 -20.66
C ASN A 493 -2.21 -7.68 -20.83
N PRO A 494 -1.80 -6.56 -21.45
CA PRO A 494 -0.41 -6.33 -21.82
C PRO A 494 0.57 -6.26 -20.63
N SER A 495 0.09 -5.82 -19.46
CA SER A 495 0.87 -5.68 -18.22
C SER A 495 0.97 -6.96 -17.38
N LEU A 496 0.20 -8.01 -17.70
CA LEU A 496 0.16 -9.26 -16.93
C LEU A 496 1.37 -10.14 -17.27
N GLU A 497 2.07 -10.70 -16.28
CA GLU A 497 3.06 -11.76 -16.53
C GLU A 497 2.36 -13.12 -16.66
N VAL A 498 2.22 -13.64 -17.88
CA VAL A 498 1.65 -14.97 -18.12
C VAL A 498 2.75 -16.02 -18.32
N VAL A 499 2.82 -17.00 -17.43
CA VAL A 499 3.78 -18.11 -17.47
C VAL A 499 3.03 -19.41 -17.71
N TYR A 500 3.44 -20.18 -18.73
CA TYR A 500 2.98 -21.55 -18.89
C TYR A 500 4.00 -22.53 -18.31
N GLU A 501 3.51 -23.49 -17.52
CA GLU A 501 4.30 -24.63 -17.07
C GLU A 501 3.60 -25.94 -17.37
N ARG A 502 4.36 -26.91 -17.90
CA ARG A 502 3.84 -28.25 -18.10
C ARG A 502 3.70 -28.95 -16.75
N LEU A 503 2.50 -29.48 -16.48
CA LEU A 503 2.21 -30.30 -15.31
C LEU A 503 1.15 -31.35 -15.63
N ASP A 504 1.51 -32.63 -15.48
CA ASP A 504 0.54 -33.72 -15.40
C ASP A 504 0.19 -34.02 -13.93
N VAL A 505 -0.93 -33.46 -13.46
CA VAL A 505 -1.41 -33.68 -12.08
C VAL A 505 -1.81 -35.13 -11.79
N SER A 506 -1.87 -36.01 -12.80
CA SER A 506 -2.09 -37.44 -12.58
C SER A 506 -0.83 -38.20 -12.14
N LEU A 507 0.35 -37.56 -12.19
CA LEU A 507 1.65 -38.15 -11.82
C LEU A 507 2.23 -37.39 -10.62
N LEU A 508 2.29 -38.05 -9.47
CA LEU A 508 2.70 -37.45 -8.20
C LEU A 508 4.16 -36.98 -8.21
N HIS A 509 5.06 -37.65 -8.93
CA HIS A 509 6.45 -37.17 -9.07
C HIS A 509 6.54 -35.85 -9.85
N GLU A 510 5.71 -35.64 -10.88
CA GLU A 510 5.63 -34.36 -11.58
C GLU A 510 5.08 -33.27 -10.65
N VAL A 511 4.05 -33.60 -9.85
CA VAL A 511 3.51 -32.69 -8.82
C VAL A 511 4.60 -32.32 -7.80
N ARG A 512 5.38 -33.29 -7.29
CA ARG A 512 6.47 -33.02 -6.33
C ARG A 512 7.52 -32.09 -6.92
N LYS A 513 7.90 -32.34 -8.17
CA LYS A 513 8.90 -31.52 -8.87
C LYS A 513 8.39 -30.10 -9.07
N PHE A 514 7.11 -29.93 -9.38
CA PHE A 514 6.48 -28.62 -9.46
C PHE A 514 6.47 -27.92 -8.10
N THR A 515 5.97 -28.57 -7.05
CA THR A 515 5.85 -27.98 -5.70
C THR A 515 7.21 -27.66 -5.10
N THR A 516 8.24 -28.47 -5.37
CA THR A 516 9.62 -28.19 -4.92
C THR A 516 10.20 -26.95 -5.60
N ARG A 517 9.99 -26.76 -6.91
CA ARG A 517 10.42 -25.54 -7.62
C ARG A 517 9.70 -24.29 -7.15
N HIS A 518 8.44 -24.45 -6.73
CA HIS A 518 7.60 -23.35 -6.26
C HIS A 518 7.50 -23.25 -4.74
N LYS A 519 8.40 -23.89 -3.99
CA LYS A 519 8.37 -23.90 -2.52
C LYS A 519 8.33 -22.49 -1.92
N ASP A 520 9.08 -21.56 -2.52
CA ASP A 520 9.17 -20.16 -2.08
C ASP A 520 8.28 -19.22 -2.91
N THR A 521 7.47 -19.76 -3.85
CA THR A 521 6.54 -18.96 -4.65
C THR A 521 5.27 -18.65 -3.85
N LYS A 522 4.89 -17.38 -3.80
CA LYS A 522 3.69 -16.92 -3.09
C LYS A 522 2.48 -16.89 -4.03
N PHE A 523 1.74 -18.00 -4.13
CA PHE A 523 0.46 -18.01 -4.84
C PHE A 523 -0.65 -17.46 -3.95
N ASP A 524 -1.38 -16.46 -4.43
CA ASP A 524 -2.57 -15.92 -3.77
C ASP A 524 -3.78 -16.77 -4.11
N TRP A 525 -3.99 -17.06 -5.40
CA TRP A 525 -5.10 -17.89 -5.84
C TRP A 525 -4.61 -19.18 -6.47
N ILE A 526 -5.15 -20.32 -6.04
CA ILE A 526 -4.91 -21.63 -6.65
C ILE A 526 -6.25 -22.19 -7.12
N VAL A 527 -6.42 -22.38 -8.42
CA VAL A 527 -7.64 -22.95 -9.00
C VAL A 527 -7.34 -24.32 -9.63
N LEU A 528 -8.00 -25.36 -9.13
CA LEU A 528 -7.78 -26.75 -9.54
C LEU A 528 -8.97 -27.22 -10.38
N THR A 529 -8.81 -27.22 -11.70
CA THR A 529 -9.86 -27.58 -12.67
C THR A 529 -9.58 -28.87 -13.44
N ALA A 530 -8.35 -29.37 -13.40
CA ALA A 530 -7.90 -30.51 -14.19
C ALA A 530 -8.74 -31.77 -13.94
N GLY A 531 -9.51 -32.23 -14.94
CA GLY A 531 -10.38 -33.40 -14.81
C GLY A 531 -10.42 -34.26 -16.07
N ILE A 532 -10.79 -35.53 -15.89
CA ILE A 532 -11.03 -36.48 -16.97
C ILE A 532 -12.36 -37.22 -16.78
N LEU A 533 -12.94 -37.67 -17.88
CA LEU A 533 -14.05 -38.61 -17.89
C LEU A 533 -13.66 -39.81 -18.75
N SER A 534 -13.80 -41.01 -18.20
CA SER A 534 -13.50 -42.27 -18.90
C SER A 534 -14.47 -43.34 -18.41
N LEU A 535 -15.02 -44.13 -19.33
CA LEU A 535 -15.85 -45.30 -19.01
C LEU A 535 -15.04 -46.57 -18.77
N ASN A 536 -13.71 -46.51 -18.92
CA ASN A 536 -12.86 -47.62 -18.54
C ASN A 536 -12.94 -47.81 -17.02
N GLY A 537 -12.76 -49.06 -16.59
CA GLY A 537 -12.61 -49.44 -15.19
C GLY A 537 -11.38 -48.81 -14.54
N ARG A 538 -10.79 -49.49 -13.56
CA ARG A 538 -9.55 -49.03 -12.95
C ARG A 538 -8.45 -49.01 -14.00
N THR A 539 -7.82 -47.87 -14.20
CA THR A 539 -6.66 -47.74 -15.09
C THR A 539 -5.55 -47.09 -14.31
N GLU A 540 -4.39 -47.71 -14.24
CA GLU A 540 -3.31 -47.23 -13.38
C GLU A 540 -2.37 -46.27 -14.11
N THR A 541 -1.87 -45.29 -13.36
CA THR A 541 -0.72 -44.47 -13.74
C THR A 541 0.55 -45.35 -13.66
N LYS A 542 1.67 -44.82 -14.14
CA LYS A 542 2.98 -45.48 -13.95
C LYS A 542 3.38 -45.64 -12.46
N GLU A 543 2.65 -44.99 -11.57
CA GLU A 543 2.85 -44.99 -10.11
C GLU A 543 1.89 -45.95 -9.38
N GLY A 544 1.09 -46.75 -10.10
CA GLY A 544 0.16 -47.72 -9.51
C GLY A 544 -1.10 -47.11 -8.87
N LEU A 545 -1.39 -45.83 -9.15
CA LEU A 545 -2.63 -45.16 -8.73
C LEU A 545 -3.65 -45.17 -9.86
N ASP A 546 -4.94 -45.29 -9.55
CA ASP A 546 -5.97 -45.07 -10.57
C ASP A 546 -5.86 -43.65 -11.14
N VAL A 547 -5.84 -43.52 -12.47
CA VAL A 547 -5.64 -42.23 -13.16
C VAL A 547 -6.72 -41.22 -12.80
N LYS A 548 -7.99 -41.64 -12.58
CA LYS A 548 -9.08 -40.73 -12.20
C LYS A 548 -8.89 -40.27 -10.76
N MET A 549 -8.61 -41.17 -9.83
CA MET A 549 -8.30 -40.82 -8.44
C MET A 549 -7.07 -39.91 -8.33
N SER A 550 -6.03 -40.19 -9.10
CA SER A 550 -4.81 -39.37 -9.11
C SER A 550 -5.11 -37.95 -9.61
N THR A 551 -5.82 -37.83 -10.73
CA THR A 551 -6.17 -36.53 -11.35
C THR A 551 -7.15 -35.70 -10.50
N HIS A 552 -8.17 -36.35 -9.94
CA HIS A 552 -9.27 -35.68 -9.25
C HIS A 552 -9.00 -35.45 -7.76
N TYR A 553 -8.07 -36.20 -7.15
CA TYR A 553 -7.81 -36.10 -5.72
C TYR A 553 -6.33 -36.12 -5.34
N TYR A 554 -5.57 -37.20 -5.55
CA TYR A 554 -4.23 -37.34 -4.95
C TYR A 554 -3.25 -36.25 -5.41
N GLY A 555 -3.18 -35.96 -6.71
CA GLY A 555 -2.30 -34.91 -7.23
C GLY A 555 -2.73 -33.52 -6.79
N ARG A 556 -4.04 -33.27 -6.68
CA ARG A 556 -4.60 -32.00 -6.18
C ARG A 556 -4.29 -31.78 -4.70
N PHE A 557 -4.48 -32.82 -3.90
CA PHE A 557 -4.13 -32.83 -2.47
C PHE A 557 -2.65 -32.52 -2.28
N MET A 558 -1.78 -33.27 -2.97
CA MET A 558 -0.34 -33.14 -2.85
C MET A 558 0.15 -31.76 -3.25
N LEU A 559 -0.39 -31.20 -4.34
CA LEU A 559 -0.05 -29.86 -4.80
C LEU A 559 -0.30 -28.81 -3.71
N VAL A 560 -1.48 -28.83 -3.09
CA VAL A 560 -1.84 -27.84 -2.08
C VAL A 560 -1.12 -28.11 -0.75
N HIS A 561 -0.99 -29.38 -0.37
CA HIS A 561 -0.31 -29.80 0.85
C HIS A 561 1.18 -29.41 0.85
N ASP A 562 1.89 -29.64 -0.25
CA ASP A 562 3.32 -29.32 -0.34
C ASP A 562 3.59 -27.80 -0.36
N LEU A 563 2.63 -27.00 -0.85
CA LEU A 563 2.73 -25.53 -0.89
C LEU A 563 2.18 -24.85 0.38
N LEU A 564 1.65 -25.62 1.33
CA LEU A 564 0.82 -25.12 2.43
C LEU A 564 1.52 -24.07 3.30
N ALA A 565 2.82 -24.21 3.52
CA ALA A 565 3.62 -23.24 4.28
C ALA A 565 3.57 -21.84 3.65
N GLY A 566 3.61 -21.75 2.32
CA GLY A 566 3.47 -20.48 1.60
C GLY A 566 2.03 -19.96 1.61
N LEU A 567 1.04 -20.82 1.74
CA LEU A 567 -0.40 -20.48 1.67
C LEU A 567 -0.97 -19.95 2.98
N HIS A 568 -0.32 -20.15 4.13
CA HIS A 568 -0.86 -19.75 5.43
C HIS A 568 -0.75 -18.24 5.69
N ARG A 569 -1.50 -17.43 4.92
CA ARG A 569 -1.54 -15.97 5.04
C ARG A 569 -2.90 -15.42 4.56
N PRO A 570 -3.31 -14.22 5.03
CA PRO A 570 -4.52 -13.56 4.54
C PRO A 570 -4.53 -13.36 3.03
N GLY A 571 -5.72 -13.36 2.43
CA GLY A 571 -5.91 -13.14 0.99
C GLY A 571 -5.76 -14.39 0.10
N VAL A 572 -5.27 -15.50 0.65
CA VAL A 572 -5.11 -16.75 -0.10
C VAL A 572 -6.45 -17.45 -0.33
N ARG A 573 -6.65 -17.95 -1.55
CA ARG A 573 -7.86 -18.68 -1.98
C ARG A 573 -7.46 -19.93 -2.76
N VAL A 574 -7.82 -21.09 -2.25
CA VAL A 574 -7.70 -22.36 -2.97
C VAL A 574 -9.09 -22.83 -3.39
N LEU A 575 -9.36 -22.91 -4.68
CA LEU A 575 -10.63 -23.34 -5.26
C LEU A 575 -10.48 -24.65 -6.02
N ASN A 576 -11.03 -25.72 -5.46
CA ASN A 576 -11.08 -27.04 -6.08
C ASN A 576 -12.39 -27.19 -6.86
N VAL A 577 -12.32 -27.45 -8.17
CA VAL A 577 -13.50 -27.58 -9.04
C VAL A 577 -13.73 -29.05 -9.37
N LEU A 578 -14.84 -29.63 -8.88
CA LEU A 578 -15.25 -31.00 -9.19
C LEU A 578 -16.75 -31.24 -8.93
N GLY A 579 -17.16 -31.46 -7.67
CA GLY A 579 -18.44 -32.08 -7.37
C GLY A 579 -19.00 -31.80 -5.97
N ALA A 580 -18.64 -30.67 -5.37
CA ALA A 580 -18.88 -30.39 -3.94
C ALA A 580 -20.25 -30.84 -3.42
N GLY A 581 -20.25 -31.53 -2.28
CA GLY A 581 -21.46 -31.99 -1.61
C GLY A 581 -22.19 -33.15 -2.31
N ARG A 582 -21.65 -33.71 -3.41
CA ARG A 582 -22.26 -34.83 -4.16
C ARG A 582 -21.56 -36.17 -3.94
N GLY A 583 -20.62 -36.24 -2.99
CA GLY A 583 -19.91 -37.46 -2.64
C GLY A 583 -20.82 -38.53 -2.00
N GLY A 584 -20.50 -39.80 -2.26
CA GLY A 584 -21.20 -40.96 -1.71
C GLY A 584 -20.41 -41.68 -0.61
N ALA A 585 -20.94 -42.82 -0.14
CA ALA A 585 -20.26 -43.62 0.89
C ALA A 585 -18.90 -44.14 0.38
N PRO A 586 -17.80 -43.92 1.11
CA PRO A 586 -16.49 -44.42 0.72
C PRO A 586 -16.34 -45.91 1.04
N GLN A 587 -15.48 -46.61 0.30
CA GLN A 587 -15.08 -47.99 0.61
C GLN A 587 -13.99 -47.96 1.70
N LEU A 588 -14.39 -48.08 2.97
CA LEU A 588 -13.48 -47.89 4.11
C LEU A 588 -12.31 -48.89 4.16
N ASP A 589 -12.51 -50.10 3.62
CA ASP A 589 -11.51 -51.16 3.53
C ASP A 589 -10.68 -51.13 2.23
N ASP A 590 -10.96 -50.16 1.34
CA ASP A 590 -10.40 -50.06 0.00
C ASP A 590 -10.41 -48.60 -0.48
N LEU A 591 -9.86 -47.69 0.33
CA LEU A 591 -9.90 -46.24 0.08
C LEU A 591 -9.18 -45.81 -1.21
N ASP A 592 -8.23 -46.61 -1.72
CA ASP A 592 -7.58 -46.41 -3.02
C ASP A 592 -8.27 -47.16 -4.17
N LEU A 593 -9.40 -47.83 -3.90
CA LEU A 593 -10.24 -48.57 -4.84
C LEU A 593 -9.48 -49.61 -5.68
N LYS A 594 -8.63 -50.42 -5.05
CA LYS A 594 -7.92 -51.52 -5.73
C LYS A 594 -8.78 -52.78 -5.89
N LYS A 595 -9.73 -53.01 -4.98
CA LYS A 595 -10.55 -54.23 -4.94
C LYS A 595 -11.97 -54.03 -5.45
N LYS A 596 -12.64 -52.95 -5.03
CA LYS A 596 -14.08 -52.69 -5.25
C LYS A 596 -14.31 -51.51 -6.19
N TYR A 597 -13.50 -51.45 -7.24
CA TYR A 597 -13.58 -50.36 -8.20
C TYR A 597 -14.89 -50.35 -8.98
N SER A 598 -15.57 -49.21 -9.01
CA SER A 598 -16.58 -48.88 -10.01
C SER A 598 -16.47 -47.40 -10.37
N ILE A 599 -16.98 -47.00 -11.54
CA ILE A 599 -16.99 -45.59 -11.95
C ILE A 599 -17.71 -44.73 -10.89
N LYS A 600 -18.83 -45.25 -10.36
CA LYS A 600 -19.58 -44.60 -9.29
C LYS A 600 -18.76 -44.48 -8.01
N HIS A 601 -18.15 -45.56 -7.53
CA HIS A 601 -17.33 -45.51 -6.31
C HIS A 601 -16.16 -44.54 -6.44
N CYS A 602 -15.51 -44.50 -7.60
CA CYS A 602 -14.44 -43.55 -7.87
C CYS A 602 -14.95 -42.10 -7.80
N ALA A 603 -16.05 -41.78 -8.49
CA ALA A 603 -16.63 -40.44 -8.48
C ALA A 603 -17.11 -40.01 -7.09
N ASP A 604 -17.79 -40.91 -6.38
CA ASP A 604 -18.25 -40.69 -5.01
C ASP A 604 -17.07 -40.43 -4.06
N ALA A 605 -16.01 -41.23 -4.15
CA ALA A 605 -14.82 -41.12 -3.31
C ALA A 605 -14.02 -39.85 -3.58
N THR A 606 -13.66 -39.56 -4.84
CA THR A 606 -12.86 -38.36 -5.16
C THR A 606 -13.57 -37.06 -4.79
N THR A 607 -14.90 -37.06 -4.88
CA THR A 607 -15.74 -35.92 -4.50
C THR A 607 -15.76 -35.75 -2.98
N LEU A 608 -16.07 -36.82 -2.23
CA LEU A 608 -16.10 -36.75 -0.77
C LEU A 608 -14.71 -36.43 -0.19
N TYR A 609 -13.65 -37.02 -0.75
CA TYR A 609 -12.28 -36.77 -0.28
C TYR A 609 -11.86 -35.33 -0.54
N SER A 610 -12.36 -34.71 -1.62
CA SER A 610 -12.18 -33.29 -1.88
C SER A 610 -12.93 -32.39 -0.88
N ASP A 611 -14.15 -32.77 -0.47
CA ASP A 611 -14.88 -32.07 0.60
C ASP A 611 -14.08 -32.10 1.92
N LEU A 612 -13.57 -33.29 2.28
CA LEU A 612 -12.77 -33.49 3.50
C LEU A 612 -11.42 -32.79 3.44
N MET A 613 -10.79 -32.76 2.26
CA MET A 613 -9.53 -32.06 2.01
C MET A 613 -9.66 -30.56 2.27
N ALA A 614 -10.76 -29.93 1.83
CA ALA A 614 -10.99 -28.51 2.08
C ALA A 614 -11.04 -28.21 3.59
N GLN A 615 -11.79 -29.01 4.36
CA GLN A 615 -11.81 -28.88 5.82
C GLN A 615 -10.42 -29.11 6.43
N ALA A 616 -9.76 -30.22 6.11
CA ALA A 616 -8.50 -30.59 6.72
C ALA A 616 -7.37 -29.58 6.43
N LEU A 617 -7.26 -29.07 5.19
CA LEU A 617 -6.25 -28.07 4.85
C LEU A 617 -6.51 -26.74 5.56
N SER A 618 -7.78 -26.34 5.73
CA SER A 618 -8.11 -25.11 6.47
C SER A 618 -7.72 -25.17 7.94
N GLU A 619 -7.72 -26.36 8.56
CA GLU A 619 -7.26 -26.55 9.95
C GLU A 619 -5.74 -26.38 10.07
N HIS A 620 -4.98 -26.66 9.01
CA HIS A 620 -3.53 -26.49 8.98
C HIS A 620 -3.10 -25.08 8.52
N ALA A 621 -3.98 -24.35 7.83
CA ALA A 621 -3.72 -23.00 7.35
C ALA A 621 -4.95 -22.07 7.58
N PRO A 622 -5.28 -21.72 8.84
CA PRO A 622 -6.55 -21.04 9.18
C PRO A 622 -6.71 -19.63 8.58
N ASN A 623 -5.60 -18.97 8.22
CA ASN A 623 -5.62 -17.64 7.59
C ASN A 623 -5.93 -17.66 6.09
N ALA A 624 -6.03 -18.83 5.48
CA ALA A 624 -6.37 -19.01 4.07
C ALA A 624 -7.79 -19.58 3.89
N SER A 625 -8.31 -19.52 2.66
CA SER A 625 -9.60 -20.10 2.30
C SER A 625 -9.45 -21.32 1.40
N PHE A 626 -10.17 -22.40 1.72
CA PHE A 626 -10.19 -23.66 0.98
C PHE A 626 -11.61 -24.03 0.57
N MET A 627 -11.89 -23.97 -0.72
CA MET A 627 -13.24 -24.12 -1.27
C MET A 627 -13.31 -25.32 -2.20
N HIS A 628 -14.40 -26.07 -2.14
CA HIS A 628 -14.76 -27.06 -3.13
C HIS A 628 -16.07 -26.64 -3.78
N ILE A 629 -16.11 -26.58 -5.11
CA ILE A 629 -17.27 -26.13 -5.87
C ILE A 629 -17.74 -27.18 -6.88
N TYR A 630 -19.06 -27.32 -7.01
CA TYR A 630 -19.70 -28.04 -8.09
C TYR A 630 -19.93 -27.07 -9.27
N PRO A 631 -19.31 -27.27 -10.45
CA PRO A 631 -19.35 -26.29 -11.54
C PRO A 631 -20.64 -26.31 -12.38
N GLY A 632 -21.60 -27.17 -12.06
CA GLY A 632 -22.75 -27.39 -12.95
C GLY A 632 -22.46 -28.35 -14.10
N PHE A 633 -23.43 -28.43 -15.01
CA PHE A 633 -23.25 -29.13 -16.28
C PHE A 633 -22.71 -28.14 -17.32
N VAL A 634 -21.41 -28.25 -17.64
CA VAL A 634 -20.70 -27.26 -18.48
C VAL A 634 -20.28 -27.87 -19.82
N ASN A 635 -20.51 -27.13 -20.91
CA ASN A 635 -20.13 -27.54 -22.26
C ASN A 635 -18.61 -27.47 -22.43
N THR A 636 -17.93 -28.58 -22.12
CA THR A 636 -16.47 -28.70 -22.21
C THR A 636 -16.07 -29.83 -23.15
N GLY A 637 -14.79 -29.85 -23.55
CA GLY A 637 -14.20 -30.94 -24.34
C GLY A 637 -14.06 -32.28 -23.61
N ILE A 638 -14.68 -32.48 -22.43
CA ILE A 638 -14.49 -33.69 -21.61
C ILE A 638 -14.97 -34.98 -22.31
N PHE A 639 -15.92 -34.87 -23.24
CA PHE A 639 -16.40 -35.98 -24.08
C PHE A 639 -15.60 -36.20 -25.36
N ASN A 640 -14.57 -35.41 -25.66
CA ASN A 640 -13.84 -35.49 -26.92
C ASN A 640 -13.09 -36.83 -27.12
N ARG A 641 -12.85 -37.59 -26.04
CA ARG A 641 -12.19 -38.90 -26.09
C ARG A 641 -13.14 -40.07 -26.33
N PHE A 642 -14.45 -39.81 -26.37
CA PHE A 642 -15.44 -40.85 -26.60
C PHE A 642 -15.58 -41.14 -28.10
N PRO A 643 -16.01 -42.37 -28.46
CA PRO A 643 -16.37 -42.70 -29.83
C PRO A 643 -17.41 -41.72 -30.39
N TRP A 644 -17.36 -41.49 -31.71
CA TRP A 644 -18.16 -40.46 -32.38
C TRP A 644 -19.67 -40.62 -32.13
N TYR A 645 -20.16 -41.85 -31.97
CA TYR A 645 -21.56 -42.17 -31.72
C TYR A 645 -22.04 -41.79 -30.31
N VAL A 646 -21.15 -41.64 -29.32
CA VAL A 646 -21.48 -41.04 -28.01
C VAL A 646 -21.26 -39.53 -28.05
N ARG A 647 -20.19 -39.09 -28.72
CA ARG A 647 -19.78 -37.68 -28.80
C ARG A 647 -20.79 -36.79 -29.53
N LEU A 648 -21.35 -37.24 -30.65
CA LEU A 648 -22.26 -36.42 -31.47
C LEU A 648 -23.61 -36.15 -30.77
N PRO A 649 -24.35 -37.16 -30.27
CA PRO A 649 -25.58 -36.92 -29.53
C PRO A 649 -25.35 -36.03 -28.30
N PHE A 650 -24.24 -36.27 -27.58
CA PHE A 650 -23.88 -35.47 -26.42
C PHE A 650 -23.61 -34.00 -26.79
N LYS A 651 -22.90 -33.72 -27.89
CA LYS A 651 -22.67 -32.34 -28.33
C LYS A 651 -23.97 -31.59 -28.61
N VAL A 652 -24.94 -32.25 -29.24
CA VAL A 652 -26.27 -31.66 -29.51
C VAL A 652 -27.01 -31.38 -28.21
N PHE A 653 -27.03 -32.35 -27.28
CA PHE A 653 -27.65 -32.19 -25.97
C PHE A 653 -27.00 -31.07 -25.14
N ALA A 654 -25.67 -31.00 -25.14
CA ALA A 654 -24.91 -30.01 -24.38
C ALA A 654 -25.16 -28.57 -24.85
N VAL A 655 -25.43 -28.33 -26.13
CA VAL A 655 -25.77 -26.99 -26.64
C VAL A 655 -27.06 -26.45 -26.01
N VAL A 656 -28.00 -27.32 -25.66
CA VAL A 656 -29.30 -26.94 -25.09
C VAL A 656 -29.26 -26.90 -23.56
N ALA A 657 -28.60 -27.87 -22.92
CA ALA A 657 -28.71 -28.09 -21.48
C ALA A 657 -27.49 -27.65 -20.66
N ALA A 658 -26.32 -27.40 -21.28
CA ALA A 658 -25.10 -27.08 -20.56
C ALA A 658 -24.80 -25.57 -20.54
N HIS A 659 -24.23 -25.10 -19.43
CA HIS A 659 -23.69 -23.74 -19.34
C HIS A 659 -22.41 -23.59 -20.15
N SER A 660 -22.12 -22.37 -20.61
CA SER A 660 -20.83 -22.07 -21.22
C SER A 660 -19.71 -22.06 -20.17
N PRO A 661 -18.47 -22.43 -20.55
CA PRO A 661 -17.31 -22.29 -19.67
C PRO A 661 -17.14 -20.87 -19.12
N GLU A 662 -17.46 -19.85 -19.90
CA GLU A 662 -17.36 -18.43 -19.53
C GLU A 662 -18.31 -18.08 -18.40
N ARG A 663 -19.57 -18.54 -18.48
CA ARG A 663 -20.57 -18.33 -17.42
C ARG A 663 -20.23 -19.10 -16.15
N CYS A 664 -19.71 -20.32 -16.29
CA CYS A 664 -19.18 -21.07 -15.14
C CYS A 664 -18.03 -20.32 -14.48
N ALA A 665 -17.08 -19.79 -15.28
CA ALA A 665 -15.95 -19.01 -14.77
C ALA A 665 -16.37 -17.74 -14.04
N GLU A 666 -17.48 -17.08 -14.43
CA GLU A 666 -18.02 -15.93 -13.69
C GLU A 666 -18.38 -16.27 -12.25
N TYR A 667 -19.11 -17.38 -12.03
CA TYR A 667 -19.42 -17.82 -10.67
C TYR A 667 -18.17 -18.26 -9.91
N LEU A 668 -17.26 -18.99 -10.55
CA LEU A 668 -16.01 -19.42 -9.92
C LEU A 668 -15.15 -18.24 -9.47
N VAL A 669 -14.94 -17.24 -10.34
CA VAL A 669 -14.13 -16.06 -10.01
C VAL A 669 -14.83 -15.19 -8.97
N ALA A 670 -16.15 -15.03 -9.03
CA ALA A 670 -16.90 -14.33 -7.99
C ALA A 670 -16.71 -14.95 -6.59
N THR A 671 -16.55 -16.28 -6.50
CA THR A 671 -16.26 -16.93 -5.21
C THR A 671 -14.85 -16.61 -4.69
N LEU A 672 -13.87 -16.41 -5.58
CA LEU A 672 -12.50 -16.03 -5.18
C LEU A 672 -12.46 -14.61 -4.58
N THR A 673 -13.33 -13.71 -5.05
CA THR A 673 -13.33 -12.29 -4.66
C THR A 673 -14.26 -11.96 -3.50
N LYS A 674 -15.15 -12.87 -3.10
CA LYS A 674 -16.14 -12.64 -2.03
C LYS A 674 -15.48 -12.55 -0.64
N PRO A 675 -15.70 -11.46 0.13
CA PRO A 675 -15.16 -11.31 1.48
C PRO A 675 -15.65 -12.40 2.46
N GLU A 676 -16.90 -12.84 2.32
CA GLU A 676 -17.50 -13.93 3.12
C GLU A 676 -16.76 -15.27 2.99
N PHE A 677 -15.97 -15.44 1.94
CA PHE A 677 -15.15 -16.63 1.69
C PHE A 677 -13.68 -16.38 1.99
N ALA A 678 -13.37 -15.41 2.87
CA ALA A 678 -12.01 -14.99 3.09
C ALA A 678 -11.12 -15.96 3.87
N THR A 679 -11.71 -16.80 4.70
CA THR A 679 -10.97 -17.75 5.54
C THR A 679 -11.79 -19.03 5.75
N GLY A 680 -11.10 -20.07 6.22
CA GLY A 680 -11.72 -21.36 6.54
C GLY A 680 -12.02 -22.18 5.30
N TRP A 681 -13.10 -22.97 5.36
CA TRP A 681 -13.50 -23.83 4.25
C TRP A 681 -14.97 -23.66 3.87
N LYS A 682 -15.31 -23.97 2.61
CA LYS A 682 -16.67 -23.89 2.07
C LYS A 682 -16.93 -25.02 1.05
N LEU A 683 -18.16 -25.53 1.06
CA LEU A 683 -18.71 -26.30 -0.05
C LEU A 683 -19.66 -25.39 -0.82
N LEU A 684 -19.51 -25.35 -2.14
CA LEU A 684 -20.20 -24.38 -2.97
C LEU A 684 -20.94 -25.09 -4.11
N GLY A 685 -22.16 -24.61 -4.37
CA GLY A 685 -22.97 -25.05 -5.50
C GLY A 685 -22.61 -24.33 -6.79
N GLU A 686 -23.46 -24.50 -7.78
CA GLU A 686 -23.19 -24.10 -9.17
C GLU A 686 -23.04 -22.59 -9.37
N ARG A 687 -23.70 -21.79 -8.53
CA ARG A 687 -23.67 -20.33 -8.57
C ARG A 687 -22.82 -19.74 -7.45
N GLY A 688 -22.04 -20.57 -6.75
CA GLY A 688 -21.24 -20.15 -5.60
C GLY A 688 -22.04 -20.01 -4.30
N GLU A 689 -23.23 -20.61 -4.22
CA GLU A 689 -24.04 -20.69 -3.00
C GLU A 689 -23.46 -21.71 -2.00
N PRO A 690 -23.44 -21.43 -0.69
CA PRO A 690 -22.99 -22.40 0.31
C PRO A 690 -23.86 -23.66 0.34
N LEU A 691 -23.21 -24.84 0.41
CA LEU A 691 -23.86 -26.14 0.55
C LEU A 691 -23.65 -26.72 1.95
N PRO A 692 -24.62 -27.48 2.49
CA PRO A 692 -24.45 -28.19 3.75
C PRO A 692 -23.46 -29.35 3.62
N LYS A 693 -22.90 -29.78 4.77
CA LYS A 693 -22.12 -31.02 4.86
C LYS A 693 -22.98 -32.21 4.44
N THR A 694 -22.39 -33.15 3.69
CA THR A 694 -23.01 -34.47 3.48
C THR A 694 -22.98 -35.28 4.78
N LYS A 695 -23.86 -36.28 4.92
CA LYS A 695 -23.85 -37.20 6.08
C LYS A 695 -22.54 -37.97 6.26
N TYR A 696 -21.71 -38.05 5.22
CA TYR A 696 -20.42 -38.72 5.25
C TYR A 696 -19.27 -37.78 5.66
N HIS A 697 -19.49 -36.47 5.63
CA HIS A 697 -18.48 -35.46 5.97
C HIS A 697 -18.30 -35.36 7.50
N THR A 698 -17.60 -36.33 8.07
CA THR A 698 -17.32 -36.44 9.52
C THR A 698 -15.83 -36.30 9.81
N ASP A 699 -15.47 -35.80 11.01
CA ASP A 699 -14.06 -35.65 11.40
C ASP A 699 -13.32 -36.99 11.48
N LYS A 700 -14.02 -38.07 11.89
CA LYS A 700 -13.45 -39.43 11.89
C LYS A 700 -13.02 -39.85 10.48
N LEU A 701 -13.89 -39.63 9.48
CA LEU A 701 -13.56 -39.97 8.11
C LEU A 701 -12.51 -39.04 7.53
N LYS A 702 -12.58 -37.73 7.80
CA LYS A 702 -11.57 -36.74 7.42
C LYS A 702 -10.18 -37.18 7.85
N ASN A 703 -10.01 -37.55 9.11
CA ASN A 703 -8.73 -37.99 9.67
C ASN A 703 -8.25 -39.32 9.06
N MET A 704 -9.18 -40.27 8.81
CA MET A 704 -8.86 -41.54 8.17
C MET A 704 -8.38 -41.35 6.72
N VAL A 705 -9.10 -40.54 5.94
CA VAL A 705 -8.76 -40.22 4.55
C VAL A 705 -7.44 -39.45 4.52
N TRP A 706 -7.24 -38.45 5.37
CA TRP A 706 -5.98 -37.71 5.47
C TRP A 706 -4.77 -38.62 5.70
N LYS A 707 -4.85 -39.52 6.69
CA LYS A 707 -3.78 -40.49 6.99
C LYS A 707 -3.53 -41.45 5.84
N HIS A 708 -4.59 -41.95 5.20
CA HIS A 708 -4.49 -42.80 4.01
C HIS A 708 -3.80 -42.07 2.86
N THR A 709 -4.18 -40.81 2.61
CA THR A 709 -3.65 -39.99 1.53
C THR A 709 -2.16 -39.73 1.69
N LEU A 710 -1.71 -39.31 2.88
CA LEU A 710 -0.29 -39.13 3.17
C LEU A 710 0.49 -40.44 2.98
N LYS A 711 0.02 -41.54 3.57
CA LYS A 711 0.65 -42.86 3.43
C LYS A 711 0.76 -43.29 1.96
N THR A 712 -0.28 -43.04 1.17
CA THR A 712 -0.33 -43.40 -0.25
C THR A 712 0.69 -42.59 -1.04
N ILE A 713 0.75 -41.27 -0.81
CA ILE A 713 1.72 -40.38 -1.45
C ILE A 713 3.15 -40.80 -1.08
N ASP A 714 3.44 -41.03 0.20
CA ASP A 714 4.77 -41.44 0.66
C ASP A 714 5.20 -42.77 0.02
N THR A 715 4.28 -43.73 -0.06
CA THR A 715 4.54 -45.03 -0.71
C THR A 715 4.87 -44.86 -2.19
N VAL A 716 4.17 -43.98 -2.91
CA VAL A 716 4.47 -43.70 -4.32
C VAL A 716 5.82 -43.01 -4.46
N MET A 717 6.13 -42.03 -3.60
CA MET A 717 7.38 -41.26 -3.66
C MET A 717 8.62 -42.07 -3.27
N ILE A 718 8.50 -43.12 -2.45
CA ILE A 718 9.62 -44.03 -2.11
C ILE A 718 9.98 -44.95 -3.29
N ASN A 719 9.00 -45.29 -4.13
CA ASN A 719 9.16 -46.23 -5.25
C ASN A 719 9.56 -45.55 -6.58
N GLN A 720 9.82 -44.24 -6.55
CA GLN A 720 10.24 -43.38 -7.66
C GLN A 720 11.69 -42.96 -7.45
#